data_AF-A0A2S5BD77-F1
#
_entry.id   AF-A0A2S5BD77-F1
#
_cell.length_a   1.000
_cell.length_b   1.000
_cell.length_c   1.000
_cell.angle_alpha   90.00
_cell.angle_beta   90.00
_cell.angle_gamma   90.00
#
_symmetry.space_group_name_H-M   'P 1'
#
loop_
_entity.id
_entity.type
_entity.pdbx_description
1 polymer ?
#
loop_
_entity_poly.entity_id
_entity_poly.type
_entity_poly.pdbx_seq_one_letter_code
_entity_poly.pdbx_strand_id
1 'polypeptide(L)'
;MDGVPSIHLHFNRDGTCTGDPGEPQVRLNHVHDLERIQEDLSSWRIDAKNLARTNVVVALLVFLFRSFRNFVWTLLLAPATIFTDPLGTLAAATVFPIVNVGVALCCAGFWIGGKIGLGRLIDLIGATYADSYSMPNWPSQNLFGTETMEALQAARPILQGDVQTTEPQTVSTQEDNPDFTLLSTNRIFSVPLARVFLAMSAIVYERKDALVNEAADIIYQASKKFTKGSHQYDVEVQKAQAKLVQSEQTIKTWAAKMGLAFDGVSDLSSNSSAFASLFATPVGSSQKPFIVLCFKGTTPIDYAEWLVDASISKTGASVWFGPGSGAAHEGFYTDLFGRPGADGSNAYGSILCTLKQLAQRMKAGGHLAADEKIPLWVCGHSLGAAVASLAYARFLHSEQDLGEDLQLRDCYTFGTPRVGNGDFASAFEGSLISPIDRGVILWRIINNLDVVCRVPPGLGDNEMLRSNLSALSVLNYAHLGPSITLRPARIPWKAPYYGLGSLGTFHETTKVKVVGGRSGDISQDEAVHGYIDSRGNNPLRWLMSLIPSPLYDHFPASYDEHLSNAVSSTSDRFSSGGSAALDMVRSTRTYASDQVSRAREGIQHQVQDVKKQGQRVIGAAQDVGHAAAQGGYELAEDIGKDIKKEVQKRM
;
A
#
# COMPACT_ATOMS: atom_id res chain seq x y z
N MET A 1 -33.11 -40.21 -32.56
CA MET A 1 -32.97 -38.97 -33.33
C MET A 1 -33.54 -37.85 -32.49
N ASP A 2 -32.64 -36.98 -32.05
CA ASP A 2 -32.74 -35.54 -31.76
C ASP A 2 -33.82 -34.96 -30.82
N GLY A 3 -33.36 -34.12 -29.88
CA GLY A 3 -34.16 -33.00 -29.35
C GLY A 3 -33.95 -32.58 -27.87
N VAL A 4 -32.94 -31.74 -27.62
CA VAL A 4 -32.84 -30.74 -26.51
C VAL A 4 -33.28 -29.37 -27.10
N PRO A 5 -33.61 -28.23 -26.40
CA PRO A 5 -33.74 -27.89 -24.94
C PRO A 5 -35.03 -27.10 -24.55
N SER A 6 -35.25 -26.84 -23.25
CA SER A 6 -35.38 -25.47 -22.70
C SER A 6 -35.56 -25.44 -21.16
N ILE A 7 -34.85 -24.51 -20.53
CA ILE A 7 -34.74 -24.26 -19.08
C ILE A 7 -35.83 -23.26 -18.67
N HIS A 8 -36.64 -23.59 -17.67
CA HIS A 8 -37.57 -22.66 -17.02
C HIS A 8 -37.08 -22.33 -15.60
N LEU A 9 -36.61 -21.10 -15.41
CA LEU A 9 -36.44 -20.49 -14.09
C LEU A 9 -37.77 -19.79 -13.72
N HIS A 10 -38.47 -20.32 -12.72
CA HIS A 10 -39.64 -19.68 -12.13
C HIS A 10 -39.19 -18.63 -11.11
N PHE A 11 -39.54 -17.37 -11.36
CA PHE A 11 -39.45 -16.27 -10.39
C PHE A 11 -40.65 -16.32 -9.43
N ASN A 12 -40.39 -16.44 -8.12
CA ASN A 12 -41.41 -16.25 -7.10
C ASN A 12 -41.61 -14.75 -6.82
N ARG A 13 -42.87 -14.36 -6.63
CA ARG A 13 -43.39 -12.99 -6.70
C ARG A 13 -43.61 -12.30 -5.35
N ASP A 14 -43.08 -12.86 -4.27
CA ASP A 14 -43.31 -12.35 -2.92
C ASP A 14 -41.98 -11.84 -2.32
N GLY A 15 -41.84 -10.51 -2.31
CA GLY A 15 -40.64 -9.77 -1.93
C GLY A 15 -40.33 -9.77 -0.43
N THR A 16 -39.97 -10.93 0.12
CA THR A 16 -39.34 -11.02 1.44
C THR A 16 -38.02 -11.77 1.34
N CYS A 17 -36.92 -11.02 1.19
CA CYS A 17 -35.57 -11.53 1.36
C CYS A 17 -35.28 -11.65 2.86
N THR A 18 -35.33 -12.86 3.41
CA THR A 18 -34.65 -13.16 4.67
C THR A 18 -33.21 -13.54 4.37
N GLY A 19 -32.31 -12.56 4.50
CA GLY A 19 -30.86 -12.74 4.46
C GLY A 19 -30.13 -11.63 3.71
N ASP A 20 -29.73 -10.58 4.42
CA ASP A 20 -28.67 -9.63 4.03
C ASP A 20 -27.73 -9.50 5.25
N PRO A 21 -26.39 -9.38 5.12
CA PRO A 21 -25.68 -8.44 4.25
C PRO A 21 -24.55 -9.02 3.38
N GLY A 22 -24.55 -8.71 2.09
CA GLY A 22 -23.38 -8.80 1.22
C GLY A 22 -23.75 -9.24 -0.19
N GLU A 23 -23.34 -8.49 -1.21
CA GLU A 23 -23.76 -8.71 -2.59
C GLU A 23 -23.47 -10.15 -3.07
N PRO A 24 -24.50 -10.99 -3.35
CA PRO A 24 -24.26 -12.39 -3.71
C PRO A 24 -23.48 -12.55 -5.01
N GLN A 25 -23.67 -11.62 -5.94
CA GLN A 25 -23.11 -11.68 -7.30
C GLN A 25 -21.62 -11.33 -7.36
N VAL A 26 -21.17 -10.29 -6.65
CA VAL A 26 -19.74 -9.90 -6.61
C VAL A 26 -18.90 -11.02 -6.02
N ARG A 27 -19.39 -11.61 -4.92
CA ARG A 27 -18.73 -12.75 -4.26
C ARG A 27 -18.70 -14.00 -5.14
N LEU A 28 -19.75 -14.23 -5.93
CA LEU A 28 -19.79 -15.33 -6.88
C LEU A 28 -18.73 -15.13 -7.99
N ASN A 29 -18.62 -13.91 -8.53
CA ASN A 29 -17.57 -13.60 -9.52
C ASN A 29 -16.17 -13.82 -8.94
N HIS A 30 -15.94 -13.44 -7.69
CA HIS A 30 -14.65 -13.64 -7.02
C HIS A 30 -14.32 -15.12 -6.83
N VAL A 31 -15.30 -15.96 -6.47
CA VAL A 31 -15.09 -17.43 -6.41
C VAL A 31 -14.78 -18.03 -7.78
N HIS A 32 -15.44 -17.55 -8.85
CA HIS A 32 -15.10 -17.97 -10.21
C HIS A 32 -13.69 -17.51 -10.63
N ASP A 33 -13.25 -16.34 -10.17
CA ASP A 33 -11.87 -15.87 -10.39
C ASP A 33 -10.85 -16.76 -9.68
N LEU A 34 -11.13 -17.22 -8.44
CA LEU A 34 -10.29 -18.20 -7.74
C LEU A 34 -10.23 -19.55 -8.45
N GLU A 35 -11.36 -20.02 -8.99
CA GLU A 35 -11.42 -21.25 -9.78
C GLU A 35 -10.50 -21.14 -11.01
N ARG A 36 -10.63 -20.04 -11.77
CA ARG A 36 -9.75 -19.72 -12.91
C ARG A 36 -8.28 -19.73 -12.52
N ILE A 37 -7.93 -19.02 -11.44
CA ILE A 37 -6.54 -18.96 -10.98
C ILE A 37 -6.02 -20.37 -10.68
N GLN A 38 -6.76 -21.20 -9.95
CA GLN A 38 -6.32 -22.57 -9.64
C GLN A 38 -6.24 -23.49 -10.88
N GLU A 39 -7.14 -23.35 -11.84
CA GLU A 39 -7.08 -24.07 -13.11
C GLU A 39 -5.79 -23.73 -13.88
N ASP A 40 -5.48 -22.43 -14.02
CA ASP A 40 -4.23 -21.93 -14.62
C ASP A 40 -2.99 -22.45 -13.87
N LEU A 41 -3.04 -22.47 -12.54
CA LEU A 41 -1.94 -22.93 -11.70
C LEU A 41 -1.64 -24.43 -11.86
N SER A 42 -2.57 -25.24 -12.38
CA SER A 42 -2.45 -26.70 -12.44
C SER A 42 -1.79 -27.28 -13.69
N SER A 43 -1.27 -26.44 -14.59
CA SER A 43 -0.55 -26.89 -15.79
C SER A 43 0.96 -27.09 -15.57
N TRP A 44 1.54 -28.15 -16.15
CA TRP A 44 2.94 -28.59 -15.94
C TRP A 44 4.03 -27.54 -16.30
N ARG A 45 3.71 -26.53 -17.11
CA ARG A 45 4.62 -25.41 -17.44
C ARG A 45 4.58 -24.27 -16.41
N ILE A 46 3.61 -24.28 -15.50
CA ILE A 46 3.35 -23.25 -14.47
C ILE A 46 3.87 -23.71 -13.09
N ASP A 47 4.05 -25.03 -12.89
CA ASP A 47 4.63 -25.64 -11.68
C ASP A 47 5.92 -24.98 -11.17
N ALA A 48 6.88 -24.63 -12.04
CA ALA A 48 8.13 -24.00 -11.61
C ALA A 48 7.93 -22.55 -11.07
N LYS A 49 6.95 -21.82 -11.61
CA LYS A 49 6.60 -20.46 -11.17
C LYS A 49 5.80 -20.47 -9.88
N ASN A 50 4.95 -21.47 -9.69
CA ASN A 50 4.15 -21.65 -8.48
C ASN A 50 4.97 -22.20 -7.33
N LEU A 51 5.89 -23.14 -7.62
CA LEU A 51 6.88 -23.60 -6.67
C LEU A 51 7.78 -22.44 -6.23
N ALA A 52 8.08 -21.50 -7.14
CA ALA A 52 8.74 -20.24 -6.79
C ALA A 52 7.87 -19.33 -5.90
N ARG A 53 6.58 -19.13 -6.21
CA ARG A 53 5.68 -18.30 -5.39
C ARG A 53 5.36 -18.89 -4.00
N THR A 54 5.54 -20.19 -3.79
CA THR A 54 5.26 -20.86 -2.50
C THR A 54 6.50 -21.24 -1.71
N ASN A 55 7.67 -21.32 -2.36
CA ASN A 55 8.93 -21.67 -1.70
C ASN A 55 10.01 -20.64 -2.04
N VAL A 56 10.41 -19.88 -1.02
CA VAL A 56 11.43 -18.81 -1.09
C VAL A 56 12.75 -19.26 -1.74
N VAL A 57 13.16 -20.53 -1.54
CA VAL A 57 14.40 -21.06 -2.15
C VAL A 57 14.23 -21.26 -3.66
N VAL A 58 13.10 -21.83 -4.07
CA VAL A 58 12.78 -22.01 -5.49
C VAL A 58 12.55 -20.66 -6.14
N ALA A 59 11.91 -19.74 -5.43
CA ALA A 59 11.74 -18.35 -5.82
C ALA A 59 13.09 -17.74 -6.18
N LEU A 60 14.08 -17.87 -5.28
CA LEU A 60 15.42 -17.36 -5.47
C LEU A 60 16.12 -18.00 -6.67
N LEU A 61 16.02 -19.32 -6.84
CA LEU A 61 16.62 -20.02 -7.98
C LEU A 61 15.99 -19.58 -9.32
N VAL A 62 14.66 -19.48 -9.38
CA VAL A 62 13.94 -19.03 -10.57
C VAL A 62 14.27 -17.58 -10.89
N PHE A 63 14.33 -16.72 -9.88
CA PHE A 63 14.74 -15.33 -10.02
C PHE A 63 16.16 -15.24 -10.57
N LEU A 64 17.14 -15.91 -9.95
CA LEU A 64 18.54 -15.92 -10.40
C LEU A 64 18.66 -16.45 -11.84
N PHE A 65 17.97 -17.53 -12.17
CA PHE A 65 18.00 -18.11 -13.53
C PHE A 65 17.37 -17.18 -14.56
N ARG A 66 16.20 -16.59 -14.27
CA ARG A 66 15.53 -15.62 -15.16
C ARG A 66 16.40 -14.40 -15.39
N SER A 67 16.91 -13.84 -14.32
CA SER A 67 17.79 -12.69 -14.29
C SER A 67 19.05 -12.98 -15.13
N PHE A 68 19.70 -14.13 -14.94
CA PHE A 68 20.86 -14.55 -15.74
C PHE A 68 20.50 -14.75 -17.21
N ARG A 69 19.39 -15.45 -17.50
CA ARG A 69 18.91 -15.70 -18.86
C ARG A 69 18.61 -14.39 -19.61
N ASN A 70 17.96 -13.43 -18.95
CA ASN A 70 17.64 -12.13 -19.54
C ASN A 70 18.92 -11.33 -19.82
N PHE A 71 19.91 -11.39 -18.92
CA PHE A 71 21.24 -10.81 -19.15
C PHE A 71 21.93 -11.44 -20.36
N VAL A 72 21.96 -12.77 -20.46
CA VAL A 72 22.54 -13.51 -21.60
C VAL A 72 21.82 -13.17 -22.90
N TRP A 73 20.48 -13.14 -22.92
CA TRP A 73 19.74 -12.75 -24.12
C TRP A 73 20.01 -11.31 -24.55
N THR A 74 20.14 -10.38 -23.60
CA THR A 74 20.51 -8.99 -23.91
C THR A 74 21.88 -8.93 -24.55
N LEU A 75 22.85 -9.69 -24.02
CA LEU A 75 24.20 -9.78 -24.58
C LEU A 75 24.22 -10.41 -25.99
N LEU A 76 23.41 -11.45 -26.23
CA LEU A 76 23.36 -12.17 -27.50
C LEU A 76 22.58 -11.41 -28.58
N LEU A 77 21.43 -10.84 -28.24
CA LEU A 77 20.53 -10.18 -29.19
C LEU A 77 20.88 -8.71 -29.42
N ALA A 78 21.54 -8.08 -28.45
CA ALA A 78 21.95 -6.68 -28.52
C ALA A 78 23.40 -6.48 -28.02
N PRO A 79 24.41 -7.17 -28.58
CA PRO A 79 25.80 -7.09 -28.12
C PRO A 79 26.38 -5.67 -28.19
N ALA A 80 25.85 -4.85 -29.12
CA ALA A 80 26.22 -3.45 -29.26
C ALA A 80 25.87 -2.61 -28.02
N THR A 81 24.93 -3.04 -27.16
CA THR A 81 24.52 -2.30 -25.93
C THR A 81 25.67 -2.03 -24.98
N ILE A 82 26.69 -2.90 -24.95
CA ILE A 82 27.91 -2.69 -24.17
C ILE A 82 28.61 -1.38 -24.57
N PHE A 83 28.56 -1.04 -25.86
CA PHE A 83 29.21 0.13 -26.41
C PHE A 83 28.25 1.33 -26.55
N THR A 84 26.98 1.08 -26.82
CA THR A 84 25.98 2.14 -27.06
C THR A 84 25.30 2.63 -25.79
N ASP A 85 25.30 1.84 -24.70
CA ASP A 85 24.82 2.23 -23.37
C ASP A 85 25.83 1.83 -22.29
N PRO A 86 27.00 2.50 -22.22
CA PRO A 86 28.06 2.14 -21.28
C PRO A 86 27.63 2.36 -19.82
N LEU A 87 26.81 3.38 -19.54
CA LEU A 87 26.29 3.67 -18.21
C LEU A 87 25.26 2.62 -17.77
N GLY A 88 24.32 2.27 -18.63
CA GLY A 88 23.36 1.19 -18.36
C GLY A 88 24.03 -0.17 -18.24
N THR A 89 25.09 -0.42 -19.00
CA THR A 89 25.88 -1.66 -18.90
C THR A 89 26.66 -1.73 -17.59
N LEU A 90 27.32 -0.63 -17.19
CA LEU A 90 28.01 -0.55 -15.90
C LEU A 90 27.02 -0.66 -14.73
N ALA A 91 25.88 0.02 -14.83
CA ALA A 91 24.80 -0.07 -13.85
C ALA A 91 24.26 -1.50 -13.79
N ALA A 92 24.02 -2.16 -14.92
CA ALA A 92 23.60 -3.57 -14.93
C ALA A 92 24.67 -4.46 -14.28
N ALA A 93 25.96 -4.28 -14.60
CA ALA A 93 27.04 -5.09 -14.04
C ALA A 93 27.22 -4.88 -12.51
N THR A 94 26.82 -3.73 -11.96
CA THR A 94 27.00 -3.39 -10.54
C THR A 94 25.71 -3.55 -9.72
N VAL A 95 24.61 -2.96 -10.17
CA VAL A 95 23.31 -3.00 -9.50
C VAL A 95 22.76 -4.42 -9.45
N PHE A 96 22.85 -5.17 -10.55
CA PHE A 96 22.29 -6.51 -10.63
C PHE A 96 22.85 -7.48 -9.59
N PRO A 97 24.19 -7.67 -9.43
CA PRO A 97 24.69 -8.54 -8.38
C PRO A 97 24.38 -8.00 -6.98
N ILE A 98 24.40 -6.69 -6.75
CA ILE A 98 24.07 -6.11 -5.44
C ILE A 98 22.62 -6.39 -5.06
N VAL A 99 21.67 -6.14 -5.98
CA VAL A 99 20.25 -6.42 -5.77
C VAL A 99 20.06 -7.92 -5.55
N ASN A 100 20.65 -8.77 -6.39
CA ASN A 100 20.52 -10.23 -6.25
C ASN A 100 21.08 -10.74 -4.91
N VAL A 101 22.20 -10.18 -4.43
CA VAL A 101 22.78 -10.53 -3.12
C VAL A 101 21.89 -10.03 -1.99
N GLY A 102 21.42 -8.78 -2.03
CA GLY A 102 20.52 -8.24 -1.02
C GLY A 102 19.23 -9.04 -0.92
N VAL A 103 18.64 -9.35 -2.07
CA VAL A 103 17.49 -10.24 -2.22
C VAL A 103 17.78 -11.63 -1.65
N ALA A 104 18.92 -12.24 -1.97
CA ALA A 104 19.31 -13.56 -1.45
C ALA A 104 19.49 -13.55 0.08
N LEU A 105 20.08 -12.48 0.64
CA LEU A 105 20.24 -12.29 2.09
C LEU A 105 18.89 -12.14 2.79
N CYS A 106 17.98 -11.35 2.23
CA CYS A 106 16.59 -11.25 2.70
C CYS A 106 15.94 -12.64 2.69
N CYS A 107 15.96 -13.33 1.54
CA CYS A 107 15.42 -14.68 1.40
C CYS A 107 16.00 -15.67 2.43
N ALA A 108 17.31 -15.63 2.69
CA ALA A 108 17.96 -16.47 3.68
C ALA A 108 17.49 -16.14 5.11
N GLY A 109 17.44 -14.86 5.48
CA GLY A 109 16.95 -14.42 6.78
C GLY A 109 15.51 -14.86 7.04
N PHE A 110 14.65 -14.78 6.03
CA PHE A 110 13.25 -15.17 6.14
C PHE A 110 13.02 -16.68 6.07
N TRP A 111 13.80 -17.40 5.29
CA TRP A 111 13.78 -18.87 5.30
C TRP A 111 14.18 -19.41 6.69
N ILE A 112 15.24 -18.85 7.28
CA ILE A 112 15.64 -19.15 8.66
C ILE A 112 14.51 -18.78 9.63
N GLY A 113 13.95 -17.57 9.49
CA GLY A 113 12.80 -17.08 10.25
C GLY A 113 11.60 -18.04 10.23
N GLY A 114 11.22 -18.52 9.04
CA GLY A 114 10.13 -19.49 8.88
C GLY A 114 10.41 -20.80 9.60
N LYS A 115 11.65 -21.30 9.58
CA LYS A 115 12.06 -22.52 10.29
C LYS A 115 12.04 -22.39 11.81
N ILE A 116 12.34 -21.20 12.34
CA ILE A 116 12.29 -20.91 13.78
C ILE A 116 10.90 -20.47 14.27
N GLY A 117 9.89 -20.48 13.40
CA GLY A 117 8.51 -20.15 13.77
C GLY A 117 8.20 -18.65 13.86
N LEU A 118 8.96 -17.81 13.15
CA LEU A 118 8.80 -16.34 13.14
C LEU A 118 7.37 -15.90 12.79
N GLY A 119 6.64 -16.63 11.94
CA GLY A 119 5.24 -16.34 11.63
C GLY A 119 4.33 -16.40 12.86
N ARG A 120 4.46 -17.45 13.69
CA ARG A 120 3.70 -17.56 14.95
C ARG A 120 4.07 -16.48 15.94
N LEU A 121 5.34 -16.08 15.97
CA LEU A 121 5.80 -14.97 16.80
C LEU A 121 5.22 -13.64 16.34
N ILE A 122 5.16 -13.40 15.02
CA ILE A 122 4.52 -12.21 14.43
C ILE A 122 3.02 -12.18 14.80
N ASP A 123 2.32 -13.31 14.68
CA ASP A 123 0.91 -13.42 15.06
C ASP A 123 0.71 -13.14 16.56
N LEU A 124 1.58 -13.69 17.42
CA LEU A 124 1.56 -13.45 18.87
C LEU A 124 1.81 -11.98 19.22
N ILE A 125 2.79 -11.34 18.57
CA ILE A 125 3.10 -9.92 18.75
C ILE A 125 1.90 -9.08 18.28
N GLY A 126 1.34 -9.40 17.12
CA GLY A 126 0.16 -8.73 16.59
C GLY A 126 -1.04 -8.82 17.54
N ALA A 127 -1.34 -10.02 18.04
CA ALA A 127 -2.43 -10.25 18.98
C ALA A 127 -2.23 -9.54 20.34
N THR A 128 -0.99 -9.48 20.83
CA THR A 128 -0.69 -8.93 22.16
C THR A 128 -0.54 -7.41 22.16
N TYR A 129 0.06 -6.83 21.10
CA TYR A 129 0.49 -5.43 21.09
C TYR A 129 -0.07 -4.60 19.93
N ALA A 130 -0.75 -5.23 18.95
CA ALA A 130 -1.25 -4.58 17.76
C ALA A 130 -2.73 -4.88 17.47
N ASP A 131 -3.56 -5.24 18.46
CA ASP A 131 -4.99 -5.53 18.28
C ASP A 131 -5.30 -6.54 17.15
N SER A 132 -4.38 -7.49 16.93
CA SER A 132 -4.42 -8.47 15.83
C SER A 132 -4.29 -7.89 14.42
N TYR A 133 -3.85 -6.64 14.29
CA TYR A 133 -3.50 -6.06 12.99
C TYR A 133 -2.21 -6.66 12.41
N SER A 134 -2.13 -6.67 11.09
CA SER A 134 -0.97 -7.11 10.32
C SER A 134 0.22 -6.15 10.46
N MET A 135 1.43 -6.66 10.16
CA MET A 135 2.69 -5.92 10.33
C MET A 135 2.74 -4.54 9.64
N PRO A 136 2.19 -4.35 8.43
CA PRO A 136 2.09 -3.02 7.81
C PRO A 136 1.41 -1.95 8.68
N ASN A 137 0.51 -2.35 9.58
CA ASN A 137 -0.31 -1.47 10.40
C ASN A 137 0.14 -1.37 11.86
N TRP A 138 1.18 -2.11 12.26
CA TRP A 138 1.75 -2.03 13.62
C TRP A 138 2.23 -0.64 14.04
N PRO A 139 2.82 0.20 13.16
CA PRO A 139 3.38 1.47 13.60
C PRO A 139 2.31 2.47 14.06
N SER A 140 1.09 2.43 13.52
CA SER A 140 -0.02 3.27 14.00
C SER A 140 -1.39 2.66 13.70
N GLN A 141 -2.07 2.22 14.75
CA GLN A 141 -3.46 1.75 14.69
C GLN A 141 -4.46 2.91 14.63
N ASN A 142 -4.01 4.14 14.91
CA ASN A 142 -4.85 5.34 14.89
C ASN A 142 -5.38 5.62 13.47
N LEU A 143 -4.76 5.05 12.44
CA LEU A 143 -5.19 5.10 11.05
C LEU A 143 -6.63 4.58 10.84
N PHE A 144 -7.14 3.75 11.76
CA PHE A 144 -8.50 3.22 11.71
C PHE A 144 -9.45 3.88 12.71
N GLY A 145 -9.02 4.96 13.37
CA GLY A 145 -9.73 5.66 14.42
C GLY A 145 -10.64 6.79 13.95
N THR A 146 -10.88 7.74 14.86
CA THR A 146 -11.80 8.87 14.67
C THR A 146 -11.31 9.88 13.63
N GLU A 147 -10.01 10.11 13.51
CA GLU A 147 -9.46 11.05 12.52
C GLU A 147 -9.79 10.64 11.08
N THR A 148 -9.78 9.33 10.79
CA THR A 148 -10.15 8.80 9.47
C THR A 148 -11.64 8.94 9.20
N MET A 149 -12.49 8.81 10.23
CA MET A 149 -13.93 9.09 10.11
C MET A 149 -14.17 10.56 9.75
N GLU A 150 -13.48 11.49 10.42
CA GLU A 150 -13.55 12.93 10.14
C GLU A 150 -13.06 13.25 8.72
N ALA A 151 -11.94 12.64 8.32
CA ALA A 151 -11.42 12.76 6.96
C ALA A 151 -12.41 12.24 5.91
N LEU A 152 -13.09 11.12 6.18
CA LEU A 152 -14.12 10.57 5.29
C LEU A 152 -15.33 11.49 5.17
N GLN A 153 -15.79 12.08 6.27
CA GLN A 153 -16.89 13.05 6.25
C GLN A 153 -16.52 14.29 5.44
N ALA A 154 -15.30 14.81 5.59
CA ALA A 154 -14.80 15.94 4.81
C ALA A 154 -14.60 15.60 3.32
N ALA A 155 -14.18 14.36 3.01
CA ALA A 155 -13.93 13.90 1.65
C ALA A 155 -15.20 13.49 0.89
N ARG A 156 -16.30 13.19 1.60
CA ARG A 156 -17.53 12.62 1.02
C ARG A 156 -18.14 13.44 -0.12
N PRO A 157 -18.27 14.78 -0.05
CA PRO A 157 -18.76 15.58 -1.18
C PRO A 157 -17.87 15.48 -2.42
N ILE A 158 -16.56 15.30 -2.24
CA ILE A 158 -15.62 15.10 -3.35
C ILE A 158 -15.80 13.70 -3.92
N LEU A 159 -15.87 12.66 -3.07
CA LEU A 159 -16.08 11.27 -3.48
C LEU A 159 -17.37 11.09 -4.32
N GLN A 160 -18.43 11.78 -3.93
CA GLN A 160 -19.74 11.76 -4.60
C GLN A 160 -19.78 12.61 -5.89
N GLY A 161 -18.72 13.36 -6.18
CA GLY A 161 -18.62 14.19 -7.38
C GLY A 161 -19.33 15.55 -7.28
N ASP A 162 -19.84 15.93 -6.10
CA ASP A 162 -20.46 17.25 -5.87
C ASP A 162 -19.41 18.38 -5.88
N VAL A 163 -18.18 18.05 -5.48
CA VAL A 163 -17.02 18.96 -5.57
C VAL A 163 -16.04 18.41 -6.61
N GLN A 164 -15.76 19.23 -7.63
CA GLN A 164 -14.79 18.87 -8.67
C GLN A 164 -13.35 18.98 -8.15
N THR A 165 -12.48 18.07 -8.57
CA THR A 165 -11.04 18.08 -8.24
C THR A 165 -10.19 18.85 -9.25
N THR A 166 -10.81 19.32 -10.34
CA THR A 166 -10.19 20.18 -11.33
C THR A 166 -11.11 21.38 -11.51
N GLU A 167 -10.57 22.59 -11.39
CA GLU A 167 -11.37 23.78 -11.67
C GLU A 167 -11.57 23.90 -13.18
N PRO A 168 -12.79 24.21 -13.66
CA PRO A 168 -13.04 24.39 -15.08
C PRO A 168 -12.18 25.54 -15.61
N GLN A 169 -11.65 25.38 -16.81
CA GLN A 169 -10.96 26.49 -17.47
C GLN A 169 -11.98 27.59 -17.76
N THR A 170 -11.82 28.73 -17.09
CA THR A 170 -12.60 29.91 -17.41
C THR A 170 -12.04 30.49 -18.70
N VAL A 171 -12.87 30.59 -19.74
CA VAL A 171 -12.54 31.37 -20.94
C VAL A 171 -12.62 32.83 -20.53
N SER A 172 -11.54 33.34 -19.94
CA SER A 172 -11.39 34.76 -19.65
C SER A 172 -11.46 35.55 -20.95
N THR A 173 -12.22 36.64 -20.98
CA THR A 173 -12.11 37.66 -22.02
C THR A 173 -10.66 38.15 -22.10
N GLN A 174 -10.21 38.59 -23.29
CA GLN A 174 -8.82 39.03 -23.55
C GLN A 174 -8.26 40.06 -22.53
N GLU A 175 -9.12 40.76 -21.80
CA GLU A 175 -8.75 41.72 -20.76
C GLU A 175 -8.27 41.08 -19.44
N ASP A 176 -8.66 39.84 -19.15
CA ASP A 176 -8.39 39.16 -17.85
C ASP A 176 -7.24 38.12 -17.92
N ASN A 177 -6.82 37.70 -19.12
CA ASN A 177 -5.67 36.81 -19.32
C ASN A 177 -4.71 37.38 -20.37
N PRO A 178 -3.67 38.13 -19.95
CA PRO A 178 -2.73 38.77 -20.86
C PRO A 178 -1.86 37.77 -21.65
N ASP A 179 -1.88 36.49 -21.30
CA ASP A 179 -1.13 35.43 -21.98
C ASP A 179 -2.04 34.28 -22.39
N PHE A 180 -2.91 34.54 -23.37
CA PHE A 180 -3.86 33.60 -23.97
C PHE A 180 -3.22 32.32 -24.56
N THR A 181 -1.89 32.24 -24.57
CA THR A 181 -1.13 31.09 -25.08
C THR A 181 -0.83 30.05 -23.99
N LEU A 182 -0.99 30.39 -22.71
CA LEU A 182 -0.73 29.49 -21.58
C LEU A 182 -1.98 28.72 -21.18
N LEU A 183 -2.02 27.43 -21.52
CA LEU A 183 -2.96 26.48 -20.93
C LEU A 183 -2.56 26.21 -19.47
N SER A 184 -3.18 26.90 -18.51
CA SER A 184 -3.03 26.59 -17.08
C SER A 184 -4.17 25.67 -16.63
N THR A 185 -3.85 24.51 -16.05
CA THR A 185 -4.84 23.66 -15.37
C THR A 185 -4.74 23.88 -13.86
N ASN A 186 -5.88 24.09 -13.20
CA ASN A 186 -5.95 24.23 -11.75
C ASN A 186 -6.44 22.92 -11.15
N ARG A 187 -5.57 22.22 -10.42
CA ARG A 187 -5.85 20.93 -9.81
C ARG A 187 -5.98 21.08 -8.30
N ILE A 188 -6.90 20.34 -7.71
CA ILE A 188 -7.13 20.32 -6.27
C ILE A 188 -6.61 18.99 -5.73
N PHE A 189 -5.62 19.06 -4.83
CA PHE A 189 -5.20 17.91 -4.05
C PHE A 189 -5.86 17.98 -2.67
N SER A 190 -6.69 17.00 -2.36
CA SER A 190 -7.42 16.93 -1.09
C SER A 190 -6.68 16.04 -0.10
N VAL A 191 -6.20 16.64 0.99
CA VAL A 191 -5.57 15.90 2.09
C VAL A 191 -6.56 14.90 2.74
N PRO A 192 -7.84 15.25 2.99
CA PRO A 192 -8.83 14.28 3.47
C PRO A 192 -9.01 13.08 2.56
N LEU A 193 -9.05 13.27 1.22
CA LEU A 193 -9.10 12.14 0.28
C LEU A 193 -7.86 11.26 0.39
N ALA A 194 -6.67 11.87 0.43
CA ALA A 194 -5.42 11.13 0.56
C ALA A 194 -5.40 10.28 1.85
N ARG A 195 -5.85 10.82 3.00
CA ARG A 195 -5.91 10.07 4.26
C ARG A 195 -6.91 8.91 4.20
N VAL A 196 -8.08 9.12 3.60
CA VAL A 196 -9.10 8.06 3.43
C VAL A 196 -8.60 6.94 2.52
N PHE A 197 -8.02 7.28 1.37
CA PHE A 197 -7.46 6.28 0.45
C PHE A 197 -6.26 5.54 1.01
N LEU A 198 -5.46 6.21 1.83
CA LEU A 198 -4.38 5.57 2.59
C LEU A 198 -4.93 4.57 3.60
N ALA A 199 -5.97 4.94 4.36
CA ALA A 199 -6.63 4.03 5.31
C ALA A 199 -7.29 2.84 4.61
N MET A 200 -7.94 3.05 3.45
CA MET A 200 -8.45 1.96 2.61
C MET A 200 -7.33 1.04 2.12
N SER A 201 -6.22 1.61 1.65
CA SER A 201 -5.04 0.85 1.20
C SER A 201 -4.34 0.11 2.35
N ALA A 202 -4.48 0.59 3.59
CA ALA A 202 -3.90 -0.01 4.77
C ALA A 202 -4.79 -1.14 5.36
N ILE A 203 -6.11 -0.94 5.43
CA ILE A 203 -7.01 -1.94 6.02
C ILE A 203 -7.10 -3.22 5.17
N VAL A 204 -6.91 -3.12 3.85
CA VAL A 204 -6.97 -4.30 2.98
C VAL A 204 -5.88 -5.34 3.30
N TYR A 205 -4.78 -4.94 3.94
CA TYR A 205 -3.75 -5.86 4.44
C TYR A 205 -4.28 -6.83 5.51
N GLU A 206 -5.39 -6.51 6.17
CA GLU A 206 -6.01 -7.34 7.21
C GLU A 206 -6.82 -8.54 6.68
N ARG A 207 -6.83 -8.73 5.36
CA ARG A 207 -7.38 -9.94 4.74
C ARG A 207 -6.54 -11.15 5.13
N LYS A 208 -7.22 -12.23 5.55
CA LYS A 208 -6.56 -13.48 5.95
C LYS A 208 -6.29 -14.38 4.73
N ASP A 209 -5.09 -14.25 4.15
CA ASP A 209 -4.68 -14.97 2.94
C ASP A 209 -4.78 -16.52 3.09
N ALA A 210 -4.60 -17.07 4.30
CA ALA A 210 -4.78 -18.51 4.56
C ALA A 210 -6.21 -19.01 4.26
N LEU A 211 -7.24 -18.23 4.60
CA LEU A 211 -8.63 -18.59 4.35
C LEU A 211 -9.02 -18.46 2.87
N VAL A 212 -8.33 -17.57 2.14
CA VAL A 212 -8.48 -17.42 0.69
C VAL A 212 -7.93 -18.66 -0.03
N ASN A 213 -6.75 -19.13 0.39
CA ASN A 213 -6.17 -20.37 -0.10
C ASN A 213 -7.09 -21.57 0.16
N GLU A 214 -7.65 -21.68 1.37
CA GLU A 214 -8.67 -22.70 1.66
C GLU A 214 -9.90 -22.60 0.75
N ALA A 215 -10.41 -21.38 0.48
CA ALA A 215 -11.52 -21.17 -0.42
C ALA A 215 -11.19 -21.62 -1.86
N ALA A 216 -9.99 -21.29 -2.32
CA ALA A 216 -9.49 -21.66 -3.64
C ALA A 216 -9.33 -23.18 -3.79
N ASP A 217 -8.83 -23.86 -2.76
CA ASP A 217 -8.72 -25.32 -2.75
C ASP A 217 -10.09 -25.99 -2.78
N ILE A 218 -11.07 -25.49 -2.01
CA ILE A 218 -12.45 -26.01 -2.00
C ILE A 218 -13.05 -25.94 -3.41
N ILE A 219 -12.99 -24.78 -4.07
CA ILE A 219 -13.61 -24.61 -5.38
C ILE A 219 -12.90 -25.44 -6.46
N TYR A 220 -11.57 -25.54 -6.39
CA TYR A 220 -10.79 -26.36 -7.32
C TYR A 220 -11.12 -27.86 -7.20
N GLN A 221 -11.28 -28.37 -5.98
CA GLN A 221 -11.70 -29.76 -5.79
C GLN A 221 -13.14 -29.98 -6.22
N ALA A 222 -14.02 -28.99 -6.02
CA ALA A 222 -15.40 -29.04 -6.47
C ALA A 222 -15.52 -29.09 -8.00
N SER A 223 -14.74 -28.26 -8.71
CA SER A 223 -14.75 -28.20 -10.18
C SER A 223 -14.28 -29.51 -10.84
N LYS A 224 -13.36 -30.24 -10.18
CA LYS A 224 -12.91 -31.55 -10.63
C LYS A 224 -13.89 -32.69 -10.33
N LYS A 225 -14.66 -32.58 -9.25
CA LYS A 225 -15.50 -33.67 -8.73
C LYS A 225 -16.95 -33.59 -9.21
N PHE A 226 -17.48 -32.39 -9.40
CA PHE A 226 -18.88 -32.15 -9.70
C PHE A 226 -19.05 -31.38 -11.01
N THR A 227 -20.17 -31.60 -11.70
CA THR A 227 -20.52 -30.82 -12.89
C THR A 227 -20.93 -29.40 -12.47
N LYS A 228 -20.42 -28.38 -13.17
CA LYS A 228 -20.79 -26.97 -12.94
C LYS A 228 -22.30 -26.78 -13.04
N GLY A 229 -22.89 -26.09 -12.05
CA GLY A 229 -24.34 -25.90 -11.93
C GLY A 229 -25.13 -27.08 -11.35
N SER A 230 -24.45 -28.11 -10.83
CA SER A 230 -25.09 -29.13 -10.00
C SER A 230 -25.29 -28.60 -8.57
N HIS A 231 -26.36 -29.05 -7.89
CA HIS A 231 -26.60 -28.67 -6.49
C HIS A 231 -25.40 -28.96 -5.57
N GLN A 232 -24.65 -30.04 -5.85
CA GLN A 232 -23.45 -30.37 -5.08
C GLN A 232 -22.30 -29.38 -5.32
N TYR A 233 -22.13 -28.91 -6.55
CA TYR A 233 -21.19 -27.84 -6.87
C TYR A 233 -21.59 -26.52 -6.19
N ASP A 234 -22.86 -26.15 -6.24
CA ASP A 234 -23.37 -24.91 -5.64
C ASP A 234 -23.18 -24.86 -4.12
N VAL A 235 -23.32 -26.01 -3.44
CA VAL A 235 -23.02 -26.13 -2.00
C VAL A 235 -21.54 -25.88 -1.71
N GLU A 236 -20.62 -26.39 -2.53
CA GLU A 236 -19.19 -26.13 -2.35
C GLU A 236 -18.82 -24.68 -2.69
N VAL A 237 -19.45 -24.08 -3.71
CA VAL A 237 -19.34 -22.64 -4.01
C VAL A 237 -19.74 -21.81 -2.80
N GLN A 238 -20.86 -22.12 -2.15
CA GLN A 238 -21.29 -21.41 -0.94
C GLN A 238 -20.30 -21.54 0.22
N LYS A 239 -19.66 -22.71 0.37
CA LYS A 239 -18.59 -22.90 1.38
C LYS A 239 -17.37 -22.03 1.06
N ALA A 240 -16.95 -21.98 -0.20
CA ALA A 240 -15.86 -21.11 -0.64
C ALA A 240 -16.19 -19.62 -0.40
N GLN A 241 -17.42 -19.19 -0.72
CA GLN A 241 -17.91 -17.84 -0.42
C GLN A 241 -17.87 -17.53 1.07
N ALA A 242 -18.28 -18.46 1.93
CA ALA A 242 -18.24 -18.28 3.38
C ALA A 242 -16.80 -18.08 3.90
N LYS A 243 -15.83 -18.81 3.33
CA LYS A 243 -14.41 -18.65 3.65
C LYS A 243 -13.85 -17.30 3.22
N LEU A 244 -14.25 -16.79 2.05
CA LEU A 244 -13.92 -15.43 1.62
C LEU A 244 -14.49 -14.36 2.55
N VAL A 245 -15.76 -14.48 2.92
CA VAL A 245 -16.37 -13.55 3.89
C VAL A 245 -15.62 -13.58 5.23
N GLN A 246 -15.24 -14.76 5.70
CA GLN A 246 -14.46 -14.92 6.92
C GLN A 246 -13.06 -14.29 6.81
N SER A 247 -12.43 -14.34 5.63
CA SER A 247 -11.12 -13.74 5.40
C SER A 247 -11.15 -12.21 5.40
N GLU A 248 -12.28 -11.63 5.00
CA GLU A 248 -12.51 -10.19 4.85
C GLU A 248 -13.23 -9.54 6.04
N GLN A 249 -13.57 -10.31 7.08
CA GLN A 249 -14.43 -9.87 8.18
C GLN A 249 -13.93 -8.59 8.88
N THR A 250 -12.62 -8.47 9.11
CA THR A 250 -12.01 -7.28 9.73
C THR A 250 -12.25 -6.03 8.88
N ILE A 251 -12.06 -6.17 7.56
CA ILE A 251 -12.22 -5.09 6.60
C ILE A 251 -13.68 -4.69 6.49
N LYS A 252 -14.60 -5.67 6.37
CA LYS A 252 -16.05 -5.42 6.32
C LYS A 252 -16.56 -4.74 7.59
N THR A 253 -16.05 -5.14 8.76
CA THR A 253 -16.41 -4.51 10.04
C THR A 253 -15.95 -3.06 10.09
N TRP A 254 -14.73 -2.77 9.61
CA TRP A 254 -14.21 -1.41 9.53
C TRP A 254 -14.99 -0.56 8.50
N ALA A 255 -15.24 -1.09 7.30
CA ALA A 255 -16.00 -0.41 6.26
C ALA A 255 -17.43 -0.08 6.73
N ALA A 256 -18.11 -1.01 7.41
CA ALA A 256 -19.43 -0.79 7.98
C ALA A 256 -19.44 0.33 9.03
N LYS A 257 -18.41 0.41 9.90
CA LYS A 257 -18.25 1.52 10.86
C LYS A 257 -18.09 2.87 10.16
N MET A 258 -17.45 2.88 8.99
CA MET A 258 -17.24 4.05 8.12
C MET A 258 -18.48 4.40 7.27
N GLY A 259 -19.54 3.60 7.33
CA GLY A 259 -20.73 3.77 6.47
C GLY A 259 -20.47 3.41 5.00
N LEU A 260 -19.60 2.44 4.76
CA LEU A 260 -19.19 1.95 3.45
C LEU A 260 -19.47 0.44 3.32
N ALA A 261 -19.69 -0.01 2.10
CA ALA A 261 -19.68 -1.42 1.72
C ALA A 261 -18.28 -1.82 1.25
N PHE A 262 -17.88 -3.07 1.51
CA PHE A 262 -16.61 -3.64 1.06
C PHE A 262 -16.80 -5.03 0.47
N ASP A 263 -16.20 -5.27 -0.69
CA ASP A 263 -16.12 -6.58 -1.32
C ASP A 263 -14.78 -6.80 -2.03
N GLY A 264 -14.22 -8.01 -1.86
CA GLY A 264 -13.12 -8.50 -2.69
C GLY A 264 -13.58 -8.81 -4.12
N VAL A 265 -12.71 -8.57 -5.09
CA VAL A 265 -13.05 -8.71 -6.53
C VAL A 265 -12.22 -9.76 -7.22
N SER A 266 -10.89 -9.66 -7.12
CA SER A 266 -9.98 -10.53 -7.86
C SER A 266 -8.68 -10.69 -7.10
N ASP A 267 -8.16 -11.93 -7.10
CA ASP A 267 -6.82 -12.28 -6.62
C ASP A 267 -5.76 -12.15 -7.73
N LEU A 268 -6.03 -11.33 -8.75
CA LEU A 268 -5.07 -11.04 -9.81
C LEU A 268 -4.57 -12.31 -10.54
N SER A 269 -3.26 -12.56 -10.55
CA SER A 269 -2.66 -13.73 -11.22
C SER A 269 -2.31 -14.90 -10.30
N SER A 270 -2.58 -14.80 -9.00
CA SER A 270 -2.29 -15.86 -8.02
C SER A 270 -3.10 -15.69 -6.74
N ASN A 271 -3.36 -16.78 -6.03
CA ASN A 271 -3.97 -16.76 -4.70
C ASN A 271 -3.02 -16.22 -3.59
N SER A 272 -2.13 -15.32 -3.98
CA SER A 272 -1.12 -14.69 -3.14
C SER A 272 -1.64 -13.38 -2.53
N SER A 273 -0.77 -12.63 -1.85
CA SER A 273 -1.18 -11.44 -1.09
C SER A 273 -1.71 -10.25 -1.91
N ALA A 274 -1.47 -10.18 -3.22
CA ALA A 274 -1.97 -9.10 -4.07
C ALA A 274 -3.43 -9.36 -4.50
N PHE A 275 -4.34 -8.44 -4.15
CA PHE A 275 -5.75 -8.56 -4.57
C PHE A 275 -6.39 -7.17 -4.81
N ALA A 276 -7.41 -7.18 -5.67
CA ALA A 276 -8.24 -6.02 -5.96
C ALA A 276 -9.54 -6.08 -5.15
N SER A 277 -9.95 -4.92 -4.64
CA SER A 277 -11.12 -4.78 -3.77
C SER A 277 -11.88 -3.49 -4.05
N LEU A 278 -13.13 -3.42 -3.59
CA LEU A 278 -13.98 -2.25 -3.75
C LEU A 278 -14.44 -1.74 -2.39
N PHE A 279 -14.34 -0.43 -2.20
CA PHE A 279 -15.10 0.29 -1.20
C PHE A 279 -16.17 1.11 -1.92
N ALA A 280 -17.41 1.03 -1.48
CA ALA A 280 -18.49 1.72 -2.16
C ALA A 280 -19.56 2.22 -1.20
N THR A 281 -20.42 3.12 -1.68
CA THR A 281 -21.65 3.45 -0.94
C THR A 281 -22.56 2.21 -0.89
N PRO A 282 -23.10 1.82 0.28
CA PRO A 282 -23.99 0.67 0.35
C PRO A 282 -25.19 0.81 -0.61
N VAL A 283 -25.50 -0.26 -1.35
CA VAL A 283 -26.65 -0.26 -2.26
C VAL A 283 -27.93 -0.03 -1.47
N GLY A 284 -28.78 0.89 -1.92
CA GLY A 284 -30.00 1.29 -1.22
C GLY A 284 -29.80 2.34 -0.11
N SER A 285 -28.56 2.82 0.10
CA SER A 285 -28.31 4.00 0.93
C SER A 285 -28.96 5.25 0.32
N SER A 286 -29.39 6.19 1.17
CA SER A 286 -29.93 7.49 0.77
C SER A 286 -28.88 8.47 0.23
N GLN A 287 -27.60 8.07 0.26
CA GLN A 287 -26.47 8.90 -0.15
C GLN A 287 -26.16 8.69 -1.64
N LYS A 288 -25.68 9.74 -2.31
CA LYS A 288 -25.15 9.62 -3.68
C LYS A 288 -24.04 8.55 -3.74
N PRO A 289 -24.08 7.64 -4.72
CA PRO A 289 -23.15 6.53 -4.79
C PRO A 289 -21.80 6.95 -5.36
N PHE A 290 -20.75 6.29 -4.89
CA PHE A 290 -19.40 6.33 -5.43
C PHE A 290 -18.73 4.97 -5.22
N ILE A 291 -17.69 4.68 -6.00
CA ILE A 291 -16.91 3.46 -5.93
C ILE A 291 -15.42 3.82 -5.84
N VAL A 292 -14.68 3.10 -5.00
CA VAL A 292 -13.23 3.18 -4.85
C VAL A 292 -12.65 1.81 -5.11
N LEU A 293 -11.87 1.68 -6.18
CA LEU A 293 -11.07 0.49 -6.48
C LEU A 293 -9.74 0.57 -5.72
N CYS A 294 -9.52 -0.38 -4.81
CA CYS A 294 -8.36 -0.44 -3.95
C CYS A 294 -7.57 -1.73 -4.18
N PHE A 295 -6.26 -1.60 -4.40
CA PHE A 295 -5.35 -2.74 -4.57
C PHE A 295 -4.48 -2.94 -3.32
N LYS A 296 -4.48 -4.16 -2.77
CA LYS A 296 -3.59 -4.55 -1.67
C LYS A 296 -2.17 -4.73 -2.20
N GLY A 297 -1.19 -4.23 -1.45
CA GLY A 297 0.23 -4.51 -1.71
C GLY A 297 0.69 -5.83 -1.09
N THR A 298 1.97 -6.14 -1.21
CA THR A 298 2.52 -7.35 -0.59
C THR A 298 2.65 -7.17 0.92
N THR A 299 2.18 -8.17 1.68
CA THR A 299 2.52 -8.24 3.10
C THR A 299 4.01 -8.54 3.18
N PRO A 300 4.81 -7.85 4.02
CA PRO A 300 6.25 -8.02 3.97
C PRO A 300 6.70 -9.44 4.29
N ILE A 301 5.85 -10.31 4.88
CA ILE A 301 6.15 -11.72 5.14
C ILE A 301 5.96 -12.65 3.92
N ASP A 302 5.36 -12.17 2.84
CA ASP A 302 5.10 -12.92 1.61
C ASP A 302 6.26 -12.73 0.60
N TYR A 303 7.44 -13.20 1.01
CA TYR A 303 8.72 -12.91 0.33
C TYR A 303 8.83 -13.46 -1.08
N ALA A 304 8.11 -14.55 -1.37
CA ALA A 304 8.13 -15.18 -2.67
C ALA A 304 7.44 -14.30 -3.72
N GLU A 305 6.37 -13.59 -3.34
CA GLU A 305 5.74 -12.56 -4.17
C GLU A 305 6.63 -11.34 -4.31
N TRP A 306 7.14 -10.81 -3.19
CA TRP A 306 8.08 -9.68 -3.22
C TRP A 306 9.27 -9.94 -4.14
N LEU A 307 9.77 -11.17 -4.21
CA LEU A 307 10.87 -11.54 -5.10
C LEU A 307 10.49 -11.54 -6.58
N VAL A 308 9.31 -12.06 -6.91
CA VAL A 308 8.78 -12.02 -8.27
C VAL A 308 8.54 -10.56 -8.70
N ASP A 309 8.09 -9.72 -7.77
CA ASP A 309 7.87 -8.28 -7.92
C ASP A 309 9.14 -7.43 -7.90
N ALA A 310 10.23 -7.91 -7.29
CA ALA A 310 11.53 -7.25 -7.27
C ALA A 310 12.33 -7.51 -8.56
N SER A 311 11.78 -8.26 -9.52
CA SER A 311 12.42 -8.45 -10.81
C SER A 311 12.39 -7.17 -11.62
N ILE A 312 13.56 -6.56 -11.86
CA ILE A 312 13.72 -5.39 -12.74
C ILE A 312 13.43 -5.66 -14.24
N SER A 313 12.81 -6.80 -14.56
CA SER A 313 12.46 -7.20 -15.92
C SER A 313 11.30 -6.38 -16.45
N LYS A 314 11.39 -5.98 -17.71
CA LYS A 314 10.34 -5.26 -18.43
C LYS A 314 9.65 -6.18 -19.43
N THR A 315 8.36 -5.96 -19.65
CA THR A 315 7.55 -6.60 -20.69
C THR A 315 6.89 -5.55 -21.57
N GLY A 316 6.74 -5.83 -22.87
CA GLY A 316 6.12 -4.89 -23.80
C GLY A 316 4.67 -4.59 -23.41
N ALA A 317 4.32 -3.30 -23.36
CA ALA A 317 2.98 -2.84 -22.97
C ALA A 317 2.01 -2.75 -24.18
N SER A 318 2.52 -2.91 -25.41
CA SER A 318 1.77 -2.57 -26.63
C SER A 318 0.47 -3.33 -26.85
N VAL A 319 0.31 -4.52 -26.24
CA VAL A 319 -0.93 -5.32 -26.36
C VAL A 319 -2.11 -4.61 -25.71
N TRP A 320 -1.90 -4.00 -24.55
CA TRP A 320 -2.97 -3.35 -23.77
C TRP A 320 -2.99 -1.83 -23.91
N PHE A 321 -1.89 -1.24 -24.38
CA PHE A 321 -1.74 0.21 -24.47
C PHE A 321 -1.49 0.71 -25.90
N GLY A 322 -1.52 -0.18 -26.89
CA GLY A 322 -1.30 0.16 -28.29
C GLY A 322 0.17 0.28 -28.71
N PRO A 323 0.45 0.33 -30.03
CA PRO A 323 1.81 0.45 -30.54
C PRO A 323 2.53 1.70 -30.04
N GLY A 324 3.81 1.58 -29.69
CA GLY A 324 4.63 2.70 -29.21
C GLY A 324 4.55 2.96 -27.71
N SER A 325 3.71 2.24 -26.96
CA SER A 325 3.52 2.44 -25.52
C SER A 325 4.63 1.89 -24.64
N GLY A 326 5.78 1.52 -25.21
CA GLY A 326 6.94 1.09 -24.42
C GLY A 326 6.75 -0.22 -23.68
N ALA A 327 7.30 -0.29 -22.48
CA ALA A 327 7.36 -1.48 -21.66
C ALA A 327 7.04 -1.19 -20.19
N ALA A 328 6.22 -2.04 -19.58
CA ALA A 328 5.89 -2.02 -18.16
C ALA A 328 6.74 -3.04 -17.39
N HIS A 329 6.78 -2.92 -16.07
CA HIS A 329 7.38 -3.92 -15.18
C HIS A 329 6.68 -5.28 -15.36
N GLU A 330 7.45 -6.37 -15.55
CA GLU A 330 6.90 -7.71 -15.90
C GLU A 330 5.94 -8.23 -14.82
N GLY A 331 6.29 -8.10 -13.54
CA GLY A 331 5.46 -8.55 -12.41
C GLY A 331 4.07 -7.90 -12.42
N PHE A 332 4.05 -6.59 -12.18
CA PHE A 332 2.82 -5.79 -12.12
C PHE A 332 1.94 -5.95 -13.38
N TYR A 333 2.54 -5.99 -14.56
CA TYR A 333 1.81 -6.16 -15.81
C TYR A 333 1.17 -7.56 -15.91
N THR A 334 1.92 -8.61 -15.56
CA THR A 334 1.41 -9.99 -15.60
C THR A 334 0.30 -10.21 -14.57
N ASP A 335 0.39 -9.55 -13.41
CA ASP A 335 -0.63 -9.66 -12.36
C ASP A 335 -1.98 -9.12 -12.80
N LEU A 336 -2.00 -7.97 -13.48
CA LEU A 336 -3.24 -7.35 -13.91
C LEU A 336 -3.80 -7.95 -15.22
N PHE A 337 -2.93 -8.15 -16.22
CA PHE A 337 -3.36 -8.47 -17.58
C PHE A 337 -3.24 -9.96 -17.95
N GLY A 338 -2.66 -10.78 -17.08
CA GLY A 338 -2.40 -12.19 -17.35
C GLY A 338 -1.35 -12.42 -18.44
N ARG A 339 -1.11 -13.68 -18.79
CA ARG A 339 -0.20 -14.02 -19.89
C ARG A 339 -0.93 -13.88 -21.24
N PRO A 340 -0.31 -13.29 -22.26
CA PRO A 340 -0.82 -13.37 -23.63
C PRO A 340 -0.99 -14.84 -24.03
N GLY A 341 -2.21 -15.26 -24.39
CA GLY A 341 -2.52 -16.61 -24.87
C GLY A 341 -3.06 -17.62 -23.85
N ALA A 342 -3.34 -17.21 -22.60
CA ALA A 342 -4.37 -17.88 -21.79
C ALA A 342 -5.75 -17.67 -22.44
N ASP A 343 -6.78 -18.41 -22.04
CA ASP A 343 -8.16 -18.47 -22.57
C ASP A 343 -8.94 -17.13 -22.72
N GLY A 344 -8.27 -15.98 -22.63
CA GLY A 344 -8.81 -14.63 -22.74
C GLY A 344 -9.25 -14.07 -21.39
N SER A 345 -9.32 -14.89 -20.34
CA SER A 345 -9.70 -14.46 -19.00
C SER A 345 -8.48 -13.91 -18.23
N ASN A 346 -8.65 -12.75 -17.59
CA ASN A 346 -7.61 -12.10 -16.79
C ASN A 346 -8.25 -11.27 -15.67
N ALA A 347 -7.43 -10.87 -14.70
CA ALA A 347 -7.86 -10.10 -13.54
C ALA A 347 -8.52 -8.77 -13.92
N TYR A 348 -7.98 -8.09 -14.94
CA TYR A 348 -8.57 -6.86 -15.47
C TYR A 348 -10.02 -7.06 -15.95
N GLY A 349 -10.30 -8.17 -16.64
CA GLY A 349 -11.65 -8.55 -17.05
C GLY A 349 -12.58 -8.81 -15.86
N SER A 350 -12.12 -9.53 -14.84
CA SER A 350 -12.87 -9.78 -13.59
C SER A 350 -13.21 -8.47 -12.87
N ILE A 351 -12.27 -7.53 -12.81
CA ILE A 351 -12.45 -6.20 -12.23
C ILE A 351 -13.50 -5.40 -13.02
N LEU A 352 -13.39 -5.33 -14.34
CA LEU A 352 -14.34 -4.60 -15.18
C LEU A 352 -15.76 -5.15 -15.09
N CYS A 353 -15.91 -6.48 -15.15
CA CYS A 353 -17.21 -7.13 -15.05
C CYS A 353 -17.89 -6.78 -13.72
N THR A 354 -17.14 -6.87 -12.62
CA THR A 354 -17.63 -6.59 -11.27
C THR A 354 -17.99 -5.12 -11.10
N LEU A 355 -17.13 -4.19 -11.58
CA LEU A 355 -17.40 -2.76 -11.54
C LEU A 355 -18.69 -2.39 -12.29
N LYS A 356 -18.89 -2.94 -13.49
CA LYS A 356 -20.10 -2.70 -14.30
C LYS A 356 -21.35 -3.23 -13.61
N GLN A 357 -21.28 -4.45 -13.08
CA GLN A 357 -22.41 -5.05 -12.37
C GLN A 357 -22.79 -4.25 -11.11
N LEU A 358 -21.79 -3.81 -10.34
CA LEU A 358 -22.02 -2.95 -9.16
C LEU A 358 -22.65 -1.62 -9.56
N ALA A 359 -22.12 -0.97 -10.61
CA ALA A 359 -22.63 0.31 -11.09
C ALA A 359 -24.10 0.22 -11.53
N GLN A 360 -24.45 -0.82 -12.30
CA GLN A 360 -25.83 -1.07 -12.73
C GLN A 360 -26.79 -1.25 -11.55
N ARG A 361 -26.36 -1.96 -10.50
CA ARG A 361 -27.16 -2.17 -9.29
C ARG A 361 -27.34 -0.89 -8.48
N MET A 362 -26.28 -0.09 -8.35
CA MET A 362 -26.35 1.20 -7.67
C MET A 362 -27.30 2.16 -8.40
N LYS A 363 -27.29 2.18 -9.74
CA LYS A 363 -28.25 2.96 -10.53
C LYS A 363 -29.68 2.46 -10.39
N ALA A 364 -29.90 1.14 -10.36
CA ALA A 364 -31.23 0.57 -10.13
C ALA A 364 -31.83 0.98 -8.77
N GLY A 365 -30.99 1.39 -7.81
CA GLY A 365 -31.41 1.94 -6.52
C GLY A 365 -32.05 3.34 -6.58
N GLY A 366 -32.08 4.02 -7.72
CA GLY A 366 -32.94 5.20 -7.97
C GLY A 366 -32.48 6.54 -7.39
N HIS A 367 -31.22 6.67 -6.95
CA HIS A 367 -30.69 7.90 -6.32
C HIS A 367 -29.89 8.81 -7.27
N LEU A 368 -29.75 8.42 -8.54
CA LEU A 368 -29.03 9.15 -9.58
C LEU A 368 -30.00 9.50 -10.71
N ALA A 369 -29.76 10.62 -11.37
CA ALA A 369 -30.40 10.88 -12.66
C ALA A 369 -29.95 9.83 -13.69
N ALA A 370 -30.77 9.59 -14.72
CA ALA A 370 -30.51 8.54 -15.71
C ALA A 370 -29.15 8.72 -16.42
N ASP A 371 -28.73 9.97 -16.61
CA ASP A 371 -27.49 10.41 -17.26
C ASP A 371 -26.31 10.62 -16.29
N GLU A 372 -26.55 10.63 -14.97
CA GLU A 372 -25.50 10.81 -13.98
C GLU A 372 -24.66 9.53 -13.86
N LYS A 373 -23.33 9.69 -13.94
CA LYS A 373 -22.37 8.59 -13.84
C LYS A 373 -21.85 8.46 -12.42
N ILE A 374 -21.57 7.24 -11.99
CA ILE A 374 -21.01 6.93 -10.68
C ILE A 374 -19.51 7.24 -10.68
N PRO A 375 -19.02 8.09 -9.76
CA PRO A 375 -17.59 8.34 -9.61
C PRO A 375 -16.82 7.06 -9.25
N LEU A 376 -15.78 6.74 -10.02
CA LEU A 376 -14.83 5.66 -9.79
C LEU A 376 -13.46 6.24 -9.45
N TRP A 377 -13.03 6.03 -8.21
CA TRP A 377 -11.71 6.39 -7.70
C TRP A 377 -10.80 5.16 -7.69
N VAL A 378 -9.49 5.38 -7.79
CA VAL A 378 -8.51 4.28 -7.73
C VAL A 378 -7.46 4.61 -6.67
N CYS A 379 -7.08 3.62 -5.86
CA CYS A 379 -6.01 3.78 -4.89
C CYS A 379 -5.23 2.49 -4.64
N GLY A 380 -4.06 2.65 -4.03
CA GLY A 380 -3.23 1.53 -3.60
C GLY A 380 -1.96 1.98 -2.90
N HIS A 381 -1.37 1.06 -2.14
CA HIS A 381 -0.12 1.25 -1.41
C HIS A 381 0.94 0.22 -1.86
N SER A 382 2.21 0.62 -1.93
CA SER A 382 3.33 -0.27 -2.27
C SER A 382 3.13 -0.96 -3.63
N LEU A 383 3.23 -2.29 -3.70
CA LEU A 383 2.88 -3.09 -4.89
C LEU A 383 1.46 -2.75 -5.41
N GLY A 384 0.49 -2.61 -4.53
CA GLY A 384 -0.89 -2.27 -4.89
C GLY A 384 -0.96 -0.90 -5.58
N ALA A 385 -0.08 0.02 -5.22
CA ALA A 385 0.04 1.32 -5.87
C ALA A 385 0.54 1.21 -7.33
N ALA A 386 1.42 0.25 -7.60
CA ALA A 386 1.93 -0.01 -8.96
C ALA A 386 0.85 -0.62 -9.86
N VAL A 387 0.12 -1.61 -9.34
CA VAL A 387 -1.01 -2.24 -10.05
C VAL A 387 -2.15 -1.24 -10.25
N ALA A 388 -2.45 -0.42 -9.24
CA ALA A 388 -3.40 0.69 -9.35
C ALA A 388 -3.01 1.67 -10.46
N SER A 389 -1.71 1.99 -10.58
CA SER A 389 -1.20 2.87 -11.64
C SER A 389 -1.39 2.26 -13.04
N LEU A 390 -1.16 0.95 -13.20
CA LEU A 390 -1.40 0.24 -14.46
C LEU A 390 -2.89 0.18 -14.83
N ALA A 391 -3.75 -0.14 -13.87
CA ALA A 391 -5.20 -0.16 -14.06
C ALA A 391 -5.70 1.22 -14.47
N TYR A 392 -5.25 2.26 -13.77
CA TYR A 392 -5.58 3.65 -14.07
C TYR A 392 -5.09 4.09 -15.46
N ALA A 393 -3.85 3.74 -15.81
CA ALA A 393 -3.30 3.98 -17.15
C ALA A 393 -4.18 3.35 -18.24
N ARG A 394 -4.69 2.12 -18.02
CA ARG A 394 -5.58 1.44 -18.97
C ARG A 394 -6.95 2.12 -19.04
N PHE A 395 -7.52 2.53 -17.91
CA PHE A 395 -8.79 3.26 -17.89
C PHE A 395 -8.71 4.61 -18.61
N LEU A 396 -7.58 5.31 -18.53
CA LEU A 396 -7.32 6.53 -19.30
C LEU A 396 -7.16 6.24 -20.80
N HIS A 397 -6.37 5.21 -21.13
CA HIS A 397 -6.10 4.85 -22.51
C HIS A 397 -7.35 4.34 -23.25
N SER A 398 -8.25 3.66 -22.53
CA SER A 398 -9.45 3.04 -23.08
C SER A 398 -10.65 3.20 -22.16
N GLU A 399 -11.16 4.44 -22.04
CA GLU A 399 -12.31 4.76 -21.17
C GLU A 399 -13.56 3.93 -21.44
N GLN A 400 -13.75 3.49 -22.69
CA GLN A 400 -14.88 2.65 -23.11
C GLN A 400 -14.93 1.33 -22.33
N ASP A 401 -13.80 0.86 -21.79
CA ASP A 401 -13.74 -0.31 -20.94
C ASP A 401 -14.64 -0.18 -19.70
N LEU A 402 -14.80 1.03 -19.14
CA LEU A 402 -15.62 1.29 -17.96
C LEU A 402 -17.13 1.31 -18.26
N GLY A 403 -17.53 1.46 -19.52
CA GLY A 403 -18.94 1.57 -19.93
C GLY A 403 -19.55 2.95 -19.63
N GLU A 404 -20.88 3.02 -19.70
CA GLU A 404 -21.60 4.30 -19.64
C GLU A 404 -21.94 4.76 -18.21
N ASP A 405 -21.96 3.83 -17.26
CA ASP A 405 -22.42 4.09 -15.88
C ASP A 405 -21.33 4.63 -14.96
N LEU A 406 -20.06 4.47 -15.33
CA LEU A 406 -18.91 4.84 -14.50
C LEU A 406 -18.21 6.07 -15.07
N GLN A 407 -17.79 6.95 -14.16
CA GLN A 407 -16.93 8.10 -14.48
C GLN A 407 -15.63 7.95 -13.71
N LEU A 408 -14.53 7.77 -14.43
CA LEU A 408 -13.20 7.77 -13.83
C LEU A 408 -12.92 9.13 -13.15
N ARG A 409 -12.43 9.09 -11.92
CA ARG A 409 -11.93 10.23 -11.13
C ARG A 409 -10.45 10.05 -10.86
N ASP A 410 -9.87 10.84 -9.95
CA ASP A 410 -8.43 10.79 -9.70
C ASP A 410 -7.99 9.46 -9.07
N CYS A 411 -6.70 9.17 -9.26
CA CYS A 411 -6.01 8.04 -8.65
C CYS A 411 -5.04 8.54 -7.57
N TYR A 412 -5.03 7.90 -6.40
CA TYR A 412 -4.14 8.23 -5.30
C TYR A 412 -3.28 7.02 -4.95
N THR A 413 -1.97 7.14 -5.18
CA THR A 413 -1.03 6.05 -4.99
C THR A 413 0.01 6.42 -3.93
N PHE A 414 0.33 5.48 -3.05
CA PHE A 414 1.24 5.70 -1.92
C PHE A 414 2.43 4.74 -2.00
N GLY A 415 3.65 5.23 -1.82
CA GLY A 415 4.83 4.36 -1.80
C GLY A 415 5.06 3.63 -3.13
N THR A 416 4.69 4.24 -4.26
CA THR A 416 4.65 3.57 -5.57
C THR A 416 6.06 3.33 -6.12
N PRO A 417 6.43 2.09 -6.48
CA PRO A 417 7.66 1.81 -7.23
C PRO A 417 7.56 2.31 -8.69
N ARG A 418 8.67 2.30 -9.42
CA ARG A 418 8.65 2.64 -10.86
C ARG A 418 7.92 1.56 -11.66
N VAL A 419 6.98 1.97 -12.52
CA VAL A 419 5.98 1.08 -13.13
C VAL A 419 6.37 0.65 -14.54
N GLY A 420 7.12 1.47 -15.29
CA GLY A 420 7.51 1.16 -16.66
C GLY A 420 8.68 1.99 -17.14
N ASN A 421 9.01 1.90 -18.42
CA ASN A 421 10.09 2.68 -19.04
C ASN A 421 9.62 4.11 -19.39
N GLY A 422 10.55 4.94 -19.88
CA GLY A 422 10.26 6.31 -20.30
C GLY A 422 9.17 6.40 -21.37
N ASP A 423 9.16 5.48 -22.35
CA ASP A 423 8.13 5.46 -23.39
C ASP A 423 6.73 5.19 -22.82
N PHE A 424 6.62 4.27 -21.85
CA PHE A 424 5.36 3.98 -21.18
C PHE A 424 4.89 5.18 -20.33
N ALA A 425 5.81 5.88 -19.66
CA ALA A 425 5.48 7.13 -18.97
C ALA A 425 4.97 8.21 -19.93
N SER A 426 5.61 8.37 -21.09
CA SER A 426 5.15 9.29 -22.14
C SER A 426 3.78 8.91 -22.72
N ALA A 427 3.51 7.61 -22.91
CA ALA A 427 2.20 7.14 -23.38
C ALA A 427 1.09 7.39 -22.33
N PHE A 428 1.41 7.22 -21.06
CA PHE A 428 0.52 7.56 -19.95
C PHE A 428 0.23 9.06 -19.89
N GLU A 429 1.25 9.91 -19.97
CA GLU A 429 1.11 11.37 -20.03
C GLU A 429 0.29 11.80 -21.25
N GLY A 430 0.51 11.18 -22.41
CA GLY A 430 -0.31 11.37 -23.60
C GLY A 430 -1.79 11.07 -23.38
N SER A 431 -2.10 10.06 -22.55
CA SER A 431 -3.47 9.72 -22.18
C SER A 431 -4.07 10.71 -21.16
N LEU A 432 -3.23 11.31 -20.30
CA LEU A 432 -3.64 12.36 -19.35
C LEU A 432 -3.96 13.70 -20.03
N ILE A 433 -3.37 13.99 -21.19
CA ILE A 433 -3.56 15.26 -21.92
C ILE A 433 -4.52 15.14 -23.11
N SER A 434 -5.18 13.99 -23.28
CA SER A 434 -6.11 13.76 -24.38
C SER A 434 -7.48 13.40 -23.82
N PRO A 435 -8.49 14.30 -23.81
CA PRO A 435 -8.41 15.69 -24.27
C PRO A 435 -7.58 16.58 -23.33
N ILE A 436 -7.14 17.74 -23.82
CA ILE A 436 -6.21 18.65 -23.12
C ILE A 436 -6.75 19.11 -21.75
N ASP A 437 -8.06 19.27 -21.65
CA ASP A 437 -8.80 19.71 -20.47
C ASP A 437 -9.27 18.55 -19.58
N ARG A 438 -8.75 17.33 -19.81
CA ARG A 438 -9.13 16.14 -19.04
C ARG A 438 -9.08 16.41 -17.55
N GLY A 439 -10.22 16.27 -16.88
CA GLY A 439 -10.44 16.61 -15.47
C GLY A 439 -9.94 15.59 -14.44
N VAL A 440 -9.03 14.69 -14.81
CA VAL A 440 -8.56 13.60 -13.93
C VAL A 440 -7.04 13.53 -13.86
N ILE A 441 -6.49 13.05 -12.74
CA ILE A 441 -5.05 12.97 -12.51
C ILE A 441 -4.67 11.76 -11.63
N LEU A 442 -3.43 11.28 -11.76
CA LEU A 442 -2.85 10.31 -10.82
C LEU A 442 -1.90 11.06 -9.88
N TRP A 443 -2.28 11.19 -8.62
CA TRP A 443 -1.44 11.72 -7.55
C TRP A 443 -0.56 10.61 -6.99
N ARG A 444 0.75 10.76 -7.14
CA ARG A 444 1.74 9.87 -6.53
C ARG A 444 2.27 10.48 -5.24
N ILE A 445 1.78 10.00 -4.11
CA ILE A 445 2.20 10.47 -2.78
C ILE A 445 3.42 9.68 -2.34
N ILE A 446 4.49 10.40 -1.99
CA ILE A 446 5.80 9.83 -1.69
C ILE A 446 6.33 10.39 -0.39
N ASN A 447 6.73 9.54 0.53
CA ASN A 447 7.56 9.97 1.64
C ASN A 447 9.00 10.17 1.16
N ASN A 448 9.61 11.31 1.52
CA ASN A 448 10.91 11.69 0.99
C ASN A 448 12.00 10.61 1.12
N LEU A 449 11.99 9.79 2.18
CA LEU A 449 13.00 8.74 2.37
C LEU A 449 12.55 7.34 1.95
N ASP A 450 11.31 7.16 1.48
CA ASP A 450 10.79 5.85 1.09
C ASP A 450 11.66 5.20 0.00
N VAL A 451 12.28 4.08 0.35
CA VAL A 451 13.17 3.34 -0.57
C VAL A 451 12.40 2.66 -1.70
N VAL A 452 11.12 2.32 -1.51
CA VAL A 452 10.32 1.61 -2.51
C VAL A 452 10.02 2.51 -3.71
N CYS A 453 9.80 3.80 -3.47
CA CYS A 453 9.71 4.81 -4.54
C CYS A 453 11.01 5.04 -5.32
N ARG A 454 12.09 4.34 -4.98
CA ARG A 454 13.39 4.45 -5.67
C ARG A 454 13.74 3.20 -6.47
N VAL A 455 12.89 2.15 -6.41
CA VAL A 455 13.11 0.90 -7.11
C VAL A 455 12.01 0.64 -8.17
N PRO A 456 12.34 -0.02 -9.29
CA PRO A 456 13.69 -0.18 -9.84
C PRO A 456 14.40 1.17 -10.04
N PRO A 457 15.75 1.22 -10.07
CA PRO A 457 16.46 2.46 -10.36
C PRO A 457 16.11 2.97 -11.76
N GLY A 458 15.95 4.28 -11.92
CA GLY A 458 15.47 4.84 -13.15
C GLY A 458 15.84 6.31 -13.35
N LEU A 459 16.18 6.66 -14.58
CA LEU A 459 16.39 8.03 -15.07
C LEU A 459 15.26 8.51 -15.99
N GLY A 460 14.29 7.63 -16.30
CA GLY A 460 13.17 7.93 -17.21
C GLY A 460 12.14 8.90 -16.62
N ASP A 461 12.24 9.21 -15.33
CA ASP A 461 11.45 10.26 -14.68
C ASP A 461 11.70 11.65 -15.32
N ASN A 462 12.91 11.88 -15.84
CA ASN A 462 13.25 13.11 -16.55
C ASN A 462 12.87 12.97 -18.04
N GLU A 463 11.84 13.69 -18.45
CA GLU A 463 11.34 13.71 -19.83
C GLU A 463 12.45 13.98 -20.86
N MET A 464 13.36 14.92 -20.60
CA MET A 464 14.46 15.27 -21.50
C MET A 464 15.47 14.14 -21.70
N LEU A 465 15.50 13.17 -20.79
CA LEU A 465 16.39 12.01 -20.89
C LEU A 465 15.73 10.82 -21.57
N ARG A 466 14.39 10.76 -21.67
CA ARG A 466 13.67 9.57 -22.13
C ARG A 466 14.11 9.10 -23.51
N SER A 467 14.26 10.03 -24.47
CA SER A 467 14.69 9.72 -25.84
C SER A 467 16.14 9.21 -25.93
N ASN A 468 16.96 9.49 -24.91
CA ASN A 468 18.37 9.11 -24.86
C ASN A 468 18.61 7.79 -24.13
N LEU A 469 17.59 7.25 -23.45
CA LEU A 469 17.68 6.01 -22.70
C LEU A 469 17.34 4.82 -23.59
N SER A 470 18.25 3.85 -23.68
CA SER A 470 17.96 2.58 -24.35
C SER A 470 16.75 1.89 -23.73
N ALA A 471 15.84 1.35 -24.54
CA ALA A 471 14.67 0.57 -24.08
C ALA A 471 15.08 -0.64 -23.21
N LEU A 472 16.28 -1.19 -23.47
CA LEU A 472 16.84 -2.33 -22.74
C LEU A 472 17.60 -1.92 -21.46
N SER A 473 17.84 -0.62 -21.26
CA SER A 473 18.63 -0.15 -20.12
C SER A 473 17.90 -0.44 -18.81
N VAL A 474 18.64 -0.92 -17.80
CA VAL A 474 18.11 -1.08 -16.44
C VAL A 474 17.78 0.27 -15.79
N LEU A 475 18.39 1.36 -16.28
CA LEU A 475 18.11 2.73 -15.85
C LEU A 475 16.92 3.35 -16.59
N ASN A 476 16.36 2.67 -17.59
CA ASN A 476 15.15 3.11 -18.27
C ASN A 476 13.91 2.60 -17.52
N TYR A 477 13.70 3.20 -16.35
CA TYR A 477 12.48 3.11 -15.56
C TYR A 477 12.02 4.52 -15.20
N ALA A 478 10.71 4.70 -15.14
CA ALA A 478 10.01 5.94 -14.85
C ALA A 478 8.79 5.67 -13.97
N HIS A 479 8.42 6.66 -13.18
CA HIS A 479 7.14 6.72 -12.51
C HIS A 479 6.06 7.28 -13.43
N LEU A 480 4.81 7.06 -13.05
CA LEU A 480 3.64 7.66 -13.70
C LEU A 480 3.06 8.76 -12.81
N GLY A 481 2.64 9.85 -13.44
CA GLY A 481 1.94 10.96 -12.80
C GLY A 481 2.79 11.86 -11.89
N PRO A 482 2.26 13.04 -11.54
CA PRO A 482 2.92 13.97 -10.63
C PRO A 482 3.14 13.39 -9.24
N SER A 483 4.25 13.80 -8.61
CA SER A 483 4.51 13.46 -7.22
C SER A 483 4.17 14.56 -6.24
N ILE A 484 3.59 14.17 -5.12
CA ILE A 484 3.54 14.97 -3.90
C ILE A 484 4.51 14.32 -2.90
N THR A 485 5.67 14.95 -2.77
CA THR A 485 6.74 14.48 -1.89
C THR A 485 6.53 15.04 -0.49
N LEU A 486 6.01 14.20 0.40
CA LEU A 486 5.85 14.49 1.81
C LEU A 486 7.22 14.53 2.51
N ARG A 487 7.39 15.51 3.38
CA ARG A 487 8.60 15.74 4.16
C ARG A 487 8.26 15.69 5.64
N PRO A 488 9.14 15.12 6.48
CA PRO A 488 8.90 15.12 7.91
C PRO A 488 8.93 16.54 8.45
N ALA A 489 8.12 16.80 9.47
CA ALA A 489 8.04 18.09 10.13
C ALA A 489 9.23 18.31 11.09
N ARG A 490 10.45 18.23 10.55
CA ARG A 490 11.72 18.36 11.29
C ARG A 490 12.80 18.97 10.42
N ILE A 491 13.86 19.47 11.06
CA ILE A 491 15.06 19.99 10.39
C ILE A 491 15.61 18.95 9.39
N PRO A 492 15.95 19.35 8.14
CA PRO A 492 16.04 20.72 7.61
C PRO A 492 14.74 21.26 6.97
N TRP A 493 13.63 20.53 7.04
CA TRP A 493 12.41 20.86 6.30
C TRP A 493 11.53 21.86 7.06
N LYS A 494 10.87 22.75 6.32
CA LYS A 494 9.93 23.75 6.82
C LYS A 494 8.55 23.54 6.17
N ALA A 495 7.52 24.16 6.75
CA ALA A 495 6.19 24.23 6.15
C ALA A 495 6.28 24.68 4.68
N PRO A 496 5.46 24.12 3.77
CA PRO A 496 4.25 23.34 4.03
C PRO A 496 4.47 21.83 4.22
N TYR A 497 5.72 21.37 4.45
CA TYR A 497 6.09 19.96 4.67
C TYR A 497 5.74 18.99 3.53
N TYR A 498 5.50 19.52 2.34
CA TYR A 498 5.49 18.76 1.11
C TYR A 498 6.18 19.53 -0.01
N GLY A 499 6.53 18.82 -1.08
CA GLY A 499 7.02 19.38 -2.33
C GLY A 499 6.25 18.79 -3.50
N LEU A 500 6.01 19.61 -4.52
CA LEU A 500 5.37 19.18 -5.75
C LEU A 500 6.46 18.83 -6.79
N GLY A 501 6.40 17.65 -7.39
CA GLY A 501 7.34 17.20 -8.43
C GLY A 501 6.82 17.43 -9.84
N SER A 502 7.72 17.77 -10.77
CA SER A 502 7.41 18.20 -12.15
C SER A 502 6.38 17.31 -12.86
N LEU A 503 5.50 17.95 -13.62
CA LEU A 503 4.37 17.34 -14.34
C LEU A 503 4.67 17.14 -15.85
N GLY A 504 5.96 17.16 -16.22
CA GLY A 504 6.39 17.15 -17.63
C GLY A 504 6.18 18.51 -18.31
N THR A 505 6.69 18.64 -19.54
CA THR A 505 6.70 19.90 -20.32
C THR A 505 5.30 20.45 -20.64
N PHE A 506 4.29 19.58 -20.82
CA PHE A 506 2.92 20.03 -21.16
C PHE A 506 2.15 20.60 -19.96
N HIS A 507 2.57 20.30 -18.73
CA HIS A 507 1.87 20.70 -17.52
C HIS A 507 2.70 21.57 -16.59
N GLU A 508 3.81 22.16 -17.07
CA GLU A 508 4.66 23.09 -16.30
C GLU A 508 3.86 24.26 -15.70
N THR A 509 2.75 24.63 -16.33
CA THR A 509 1.80 25.70 -15.94
C THR A 509 0.65 25.21 -15.05
N THR A 510 0.68 23.97 -14.55
CA THR A 510 -0.37 23.43 -13.68
C THR A 510 -0.24 23.99 -12.27
N LYS A 511 -1.30 24.61 -11.78
CA LYS A 511 -1.39 25.09 -10.39
C LYS A 511 -2.05 24.04 -9.53
N VAL A 512 -1.47 23.78 -8.35
CA VAL A 512 -2.05 22.84 -7.39
C VAL A 512 -2.47 23.55 -6.13
N LYS A 513 -3.75 23.42 -5.81
CA LYS A 513 -4.34 23.87 -4.56
C LYS A 513 -4.47 22.69 -3.61
N VAL A 514 -3.74 22.72 -2.50
CA VAL A 514 -3.80 21.71 -1.46
C VAL A 514 -4.85 22.12 -0.43
N VAL A 515 -5.93 21.35 -0.33
CA VAL A 515 -7.10 21.65 0.49
C VAL A 515 -7.27 20.63 1.62
N GLY A 516 -7.86 21.07 2.73
CA GLY A 516 -8.13 20.23 3.90
C GLY A 516 -6.89 19.85 4.71
N GLY A 517 -5.78 20.57 4.51
CA GLY A 517 -4.62 20.52 5.41
C GLY A 517 -4.80 21.47 6.59
N ARG A 518 -3.77 21.59 7.43
CA ARG A 518 -3.79 22.52 8.57
C ARG A 518 -3.88 23.97 8.08
N SER A 519 -4.57 24.81 8.84
CA SER A 519 -4.76 26.24 8.54
C SER A 519 -3.55 27.12 8.89
N GLY A 520 -2.55 26.57 9.59
CA GLY A 520 -1.34 27.29 10.00
C GLY A 520 -0.18 26.37 10.33
N ASP A 521 1.00 26.95 10.40
CA ASP A 521 2.26 26.25 10.68
C ASP A 521 2.27 25.69 12.11
N ILE A 522 2.79 24.48 12.26
CA ILE A 522 3.11 23.90 13.56
C ILE A 522 4.43 24.52 14.03
N SER A 523 4.56 24.84 15.32
CA SER A 523 5.86 25.26 15.85
C SER A 523 6.89 24.13 15.67
N GLN A 524 8.17 24.45 15.44
CA GLN A 524 9.18 23.41 15.21
C GLN A 524 9.29 22.43 16.38
N ASP A 525 9.08 22.90 17.61
CA ASP A 525 9.12 22.07 18.81
C ASP A 525 7.92 21.11 18.88
N GLU A 526 6.70 21.58 18.58
CA GLU A 526 5.51 20.71 18.50
C GLU A 526 5.63 19.67 17.38
N ALA A 527 6.25 20.05 16.25
CA ALA A 527 6.44 19.15 15.12
C ALA A 527 7.47 18.05 15.43
N VAL A 528 8.55 18.40 16.12
CA VAL A 528 9.56 17.43 16.59
C VAL A 528 8.99 16.55 17.70
N HIS A 529 8.24 17.11 18.65
CA HIS A 529 7.57 16.34 19.70
C HIS A 529 6.52 15.39 19.10
N GLY A 530 5.69 15.84 18.16
CA GLY A 530 4.73 14.99 17.46
C GLY A 530 5.40 13.85 16.70
N TYR A 531 6.54 14.09 16.05
CA TYR A 531 7.34 13.07 15.36
C TYR A 531 8.01 12.06 16.32
N ILE A 532 8.29 12.45 17.56
CA ILE A 532 8.84 11.58 18.59
C ILE A 532 7.71 10.76 19.25
N ASP A 533 6.59 11.41 19.56
CA ASP A 533 5.41 10.81 20.19
C ASP A 533 4.68 9.85 19.23
N SER A 534 4.61 10.17 17.93
CA SER A 534 4.11 9.26 16.89
C SER A 534 4.88 7.93 16.90
N ARG A 535 6.16 7.98 17.28
CA ARG A 535 7.06 6.83 17.38
C ARG A 535 7.13 6.20 18.78
N GLY A 536 6.40 6.68 19.80
CA GLY A 536 6.50 6.04 21.13
C GLY A 536 5.55 6.45 22.25
N ASN A 537 4.61 5.54 22.57
CA ASN A 537 4.12 5.22 23.93
C ASN A 537 3.78 3.71 24.10
N ASN A 538 3.71 2.92 23.02
CA ASN A 538 3.51 1.47 23.02
C ASN A 538 4.87 0.77 22.75
N PRO A 539 5.25 -0.29 23.51
CA PRO A 539 6.53 -1.01 23.32
C PRO A 539 6.74 -1.55 21.90
N LEU A 540 5.67 -1.91 21.18
CA LEU A 540 5.77 -2.32 19.78
C LEU A 540 6.11 -1.15 18.86
N ARG A 541 5.49 0.02 19.06
CA ARG A 541 5.81 1.24 18.30
C ARG A 541 7.25 1.67 18.54
N TRP A 542 7.72 1.57 19.78
CA TRP A 542 9.13 1.81 20.12
C TRP A 542 10.07 0.84 19.39
N LEU A 543 9.76 -0.47 19.36
CA LEU A 543 10.57 -1.45 18.63
C LEU A 543 10.60 -1.14 17.12
N MET A 544 9.46 -0.77 16.54
CA MET A 544 9.36 -0.36 15.14
C MET A 544 10.15 0.92 14.83
N SER A 545 10.34 1.80 15.82
CA SER A 545 11.15 3.02 15.66
C SER A 545 12.65 2.75 15.39
N LEU A 546 13.12 1.52 15.67
CA LEU A 546 14.48 1.07 15.35
C LEU A 546 14.67 0.76 13.87
N ILE A 547 13.58 0.59 13.11
CA ILE A 547 13.65 0.37 11.67
C ILE A 547 14.27 1.62 11.02
N PRO A 548 15.26 1.46 10.12
CA PRO A 548 15.85 2.58 9.41
C PRO A 548 14.79 3.43 8.69
N SER A 549 14.91 4.77 8.75
CA SER A 549 13.93 5.68 8.14
C SER A 549 13.54 5.32 6.70
N PRO A 550 14.46 4.91 5.80
CA PRO A 550 14.07 4.58 4.43
C PRO A 550 13.09 3.40 4.29
N LEU A 551 13.10 2.48 5.25
CA LEU A 551 12.16 1.36 5.31
C LEU A 551 10.92 1.73 6.13
N TYR A 552 11.10 2.47 7.23
CA TYR A 552 9.98 2.90 8.07
C TYR A 552 9.03 3.84 7.32
N ASP A 553 9.58 4.73 6.50
CA ASP A 553 8.81 5.70 5.72
C ASP A 553 7.97 5.05 4.62
N HIS A 554 8.12 3.74 4.39
CA HIS A 554 7.24 2.97 3.53
C HIS A 554 5.97 2.49 4.23
N PHE A 555 5.86 2.55 5.56
CA PHE A 555 4.63 2.11 6.24
C PHE A 555 3.51 3.14 6.07
N PRO A 556 2.24 2.70 5.91
CA PRO A 556 1.08 3.61 5.81
C PRO A 556 0.99 4.62 6.95
N ALA A 557 1.36 4.21 8.17
CA ALA A 557 1.40 5.09 9.34
C ALA A 557 2.30 6.33 9.14
N SER A 558 3.47 6.18 8.49
CA SER A 558 4.39 7.29 8.23
C SER A 558 3.79 8.27 7.21
N TYR A 559 3.07 7.75 6.21
CA TYR A 559 2.32 8.58 5.26
C TYR A 559 1.21 9.39 5.95
N ASP A 560 0.43 8.77 6.84
CA ASP A 560 -0.65 9.46 7.56
C ASP A 560 -0.10 10.56 8.47
N GLU A 561 1.00 10.28 9.18
CA GLU A 561 1.69 11.28 10.00
C GLU A 561 2.10 12.49 9.16
N HIS A 562 2.76 12.28 8.02
CA HIS A 562 3.17 13.41 7.18
C HIS A 562 1.99 14.14 6.54
N LEU A 563 0.92 13.43 6.15
CA LEU A 563 -0.30 14.06 5.64
C LEU A 563 -0.99 14.91 6.70
N SER A 564 -1.01 14.47 7.96
CA SER A 564 -1.59 15.24 9.08
C SER A 564 -0.87 16.57 9.33
N ASN A 565 0.41 16.65 8.94
CA ASN A 565 1.24 17.84 9.05
C ASN A 565 1.20 18.74 7.80
N ALA A 566 0.53 18.31 6.72
CA ALA A 566 0.43 19.10 5.50
C ALA A 566 -0.39 20.38 5.73
N VAL A 567 0.15 21.52 5.31
CA VAL A 567 -0.51 22.83 5.44
C VAL A 567 -1.26 23.15 4.15
N SER A 568 -2.49 23.65 4.27
CA SER A 568 -3.25 24.08 3.10
C SER A 568 -2.57 25.26 2.42
N SER A 569 -2.27 25.14 1.13
CA SER A 569 -1.65 26.22 0.35
C SER A 569 -1.99 26.12 -1.14
N THR A 570 -1.84 27.24 -1.86
CA THR A 570 -1.90 27.27 -3.32
C THR A 570 -0.48 27.45 -3.82
N SER A 571 0.03 26.50 -4.62
CA SER A 571 1.36 26.59 -5.21
C SER A 571 1.26 26.72 -6.72
N ASP A 572 1.89 27.76 -7.26
CA ASP A 572 1.97 28.03 -8.69
C ASP A 572 3.06 27.25 -9.40
N ARG A 573 3.94 26.52 -8.68
CA ARG A 573 5.11 25.87 -9.30
C ARG A 573 5.41 24.48 -8.74
N PHE A 574 5.52 23.52 -9.66
CA PHE A 574 6.24 22.28 -9.47
C PHE A 574 7.75 22.58 -9.57
N SER A 575 8.47 22.54 -8.46
CA SER A 575 9.93 22.72 -8.51
C SER A 575 10.58 21.49 -9.15
N SER A 576 11.48 21.69 -10.11
CA SER A 576 12.48 20.68 -10.51
C SER A 576 13.47 20.49 -9.36
N GLY A 577 13.04 19.80 -8.30
CA GLY A 577 13.84 19.54 -7.12
C GLY A 577 15.09 18.74 -7.46
N GLY A 578 16.25 19.24 -7.02
CA GLY A 578 17.55 18.61 -7.20
C GLY A 578 17.62 17.17 -6.70
N SER A 579 18.61 16.43 -7.23
CA SER A 579 18.79 14.99 -7.08
C SER A 579 18.41 14.44 -5.70
N ALA A 580 17.33 13.66 -5.66
CA ALA A 580 16.84 12.93 -4.48
C ALA A 580 17.91 12.02 -3.83
N ALA A 581 19.01 11.72 -4.54
CA ALA A 581 20.15 11.00 -4.01
C ALA A 581 20.99 11.84 -3.04
N LEU A 582 21.20 13.14 -3.31
CA LEU A 582 21.93 14.04 -2.41
C LEU A 582 21.16 14.28 -1.10
N ASP A 583 19.84 14.39 -1.20
CA ASP A 583 18.96 14.59 -0.03
C ASP A 583 18.84 13.31 0.82
N MET A 584 18.83 12.13 0.19
CA MET A 584 18.86 10.85 0.91
C MET A 584 20.19 10.62 1.65
N VAL A 585 21.33 10.97 1.04
CA VAL A 585 22.64 10.85 1.68
C VAL A 585 22.76 11.80 2.87
N ARG A 586 22.31 13.06 2.73
CA ARG A 586 22.28 14.02 3.84
C ARG A 586 21.38 13.54 4.96
N SER A 587 20.15 13.13 4.65
CA SER A 587 19.17 12.71 5.66
C SER A 587 19.54 11.39 6.34
N THR A 588 20.12 10.42 5.63
CA THR A 588 20.57 9.14 6.23
C THR A 588 21.74 9.37 7.18
N ARG A 589 22.64 10.29 6.83
CA ARG A 589 23.76 10.68 7.72
C ARG A 589 23.25 11.35 8.99
N THR A 590 22.27 12.25 8.88
CA THR A 590 21.63 12.90 10.04
C THR A 590 20.83 11.91 10.89
N TYR A 591 20.13 10.95 10.26
CA TYR A 591 19.39 9.89 10.97
C TYR A 591 20.31 8.97 11.77
N ALA A 592 21.43 8.54 11.18
CA ALA A 592 22.41 7.71 11.88
C ALA A 592 23.01 8.44 13.09
N SER A 593 23.32 9.74 12.97
CA SER A 593 23.77 10.53 14.12
C SER A 593 22.70 10.70 15.19
N ASP A 594 21.43 10.88 14.79
CA ASP A 594 20.32 11.12 15.72
C ASP A 594 19.95 9.84 16.49
N GLN A 595 19.91 8.67 15.81
CA GLN A 595 19.68 7.37 16.46
C GLN A 595 20.78 7.00 17.46
N VAL A 596 22.05 7.30 17.12
CA VAL A 596 23.17 7.11 18.05
C VAL A 596 23.04 8.02 19.27
N SER A 597 22.55 9.25 19.10
CA SER A 597 22.31 10.17 20.22
C SER A 597 21.15 9.71 21.12
N ARG A 598 20.04 9.23 20.54
CA ARG A 598 18.88 8.72 21.27
C ARG A 598 19.15 7.42 22.02
N ALA A 599 19.89 6.50 21.41
CA ALA A 599 20.32 5.28 22.10
C ALA A 599 21.19 5.63 23.32
N ARG A 600 22.03 6.66 23.20
CA ARG A 600 22.86 7.17 24.29
C ARG A 600 22.04 7.82 25.40
N GLU A 601 21.03 8.62 25.08
CA GLU A 601 20.13 9.26 26.05
C GLU A 601 19.22 8.23 26.76
N GLY A 602 18.67 7.26 26.03
CA GLY A 602 17.88 6.17 26.61
C GLY A 602 18.68 5.30 27.59
N ILE A 603 19.94 4.99 27.25
CA ILE A 603 20.87 4.30 28.15
C ILE A 603 21.17 5.16 29.39
N GLN A 604 21.35 6.48 29.23
CA GLN A 604 21.58 7.37 30.38
C GLN A 604 20.38 7.41 31.33
N HIS A 605 19.15 7.42 30.81
CA HIS A 605 17.94 7.42 31.62
C HIS A 605 17.78 6.12 32.41
N GLN A 606 18.02 4.97 31.76
CA GLN A 606 18.02 3.67 32.43
C GLN A 606 19.13 3.55 33.49
N VAL A 607 20.32 4.08 33.23
CA VAL A 607 21.43 4.11 34.21
C VAL A 607 21.10 5.00 35.41
N GLN A 608 20.40 6.12 35.20
CA GLN A 608 19.90 6.99 36.28
C GLN A 608 18.85 6.28 37.13
N ASP A 609 17.92 5.54 36.52
CA ASP A 609 16.90 4.79 37.25
C ASP A 609 17.48 3.62 38.05
N VAL A 610 18.46 2.91 37.50
CA VAL A 610 19.23 1.88 38.22
C VAL A 610 20.02 2.48 39.38
N LYS A 611 20.61 3.68 39.21
CA LYS A 611 21.26 4.41 40.32
C LYS A 611 20.28 4.80 41.41
N LYS A 612 19.08 5.28 41.06
CA LYS A 612 18.03 5.62 42.04
C LYS A 612 17.52 4.38 42.77
N GLN A 613 17.36 3.25 42.09
CA GLN A 613 17.03 1.97 42.74
C GLN A 613 18.15 1.51 43.67
N GLY A 614 19.41 1.59 43.25
CA GLY A 614 20.57 1.29 44.09
C GLY A 614 20.64 2.16 45.35
N GLN A 615 20.38 3.46 45.23
CA GLN A 615 20.31 4.38 46.37
C GLN A 615 19.16 4.05 47.34
N ARG A 616 18.00 3.61 46.83
CA ARG A 616 16.88 3.14 47.68
C ARG A 616 17.22 1.86 48.43
N VAL A 617 17.93 0.92 47.80
CA VAL A 617 18.39 -0.32 48.45
C VAL A 617 19.43 -0.05 49.52
N ILE A 618 20.37 0.88 49.26
CA ILE A 618 21.37 1.30 50.25
C ILE A 618 20.70 2.00 51.46
N GLY A 619 19.72 2.88 51.20
CA GLY A 619 18.94 3.52 52.28
C GLY A 619 18.19 2.49 53.13
N ALA A 620 17.49 1.54 52.50
CA ALA A 620 16.79 0.47 53.21
C ALA A 620 17.74 -0.42 54.02
N ALA A 621 18.95 -0.70 53.53
CA ALA A 621 19.96 -1.46 54.27
C ALA A 621 20.52 -0.69 55.49
N GLN A 622 20.66 0.63 55.37
CA GLN A 622 21.08 1.50 56.49
C GLN A 622 19.99 1.58 57.57
N ASP A 623 18.72 1.68 57.17
CA ASP A 623 17.57 1.70 58.10
C ASP A 623 17.44 0.37 58.87
N VAL A 624 17.65 -0.77 58.19
CA VAL A 624 17.70 -2.09 58.84
C VAL A 624 18.89 -2.22 59.79
N GLY A 625 20.05 -1.68 59.42
CA GLY A 625 21.23 -1.63 60.29
C GLY A 625 21.01 -0.81 61.56
N HIS A 626 20.32 0.34 61.45
CA HIS A 626 19.95 1.16 62.61
C HIS A 626 18.91 0.48 63.51
N ALA A 627 17.91 -0.19 62.94
CA ALA A 627 16.92 -0.95 63.72
C ALA A 627 17.56 -2.13 64.46
N ALA A 628 18.52 -2.83 63.84
CA ALA A 628 19.25 -3.92 64.49
C ALA A 628 20.14 -3.43 65.63
N ALA A 629 20.75 -2.24 65.50
CA ALA A 629 21.55 -1.62 66.55
C ALA A 629 20.68 -1.19 67.75
N GLN A 630 19.49 -0.64 67.51
CA GLN A 630 18.53 -0.30 68.58
C GLN A 630 18.04 -1.54 69.33
N GLY A 631 17.66 -2.61 68.62
CA GLY A 631 17.27 -3.88 69.25
C GLY A 631 18.39 -4.53 70.07
N GLY A 632 19.65 -4.36 69.66
CA GLY A 632 20.82 -4.79 70.43
C GLY A 632 21.03 -4.02 71.74
N TYR A 633 20.73 -2.71 71.75
CA TYR A 633 20.79 -1.89 72.95
C TYR A 633 19.68 -2.23 73.96
N GLU A 634 18.46 -2.46 73.48
CA GLU A 634 17.32 -2.87 74.33
C GLU A 634 17.56 -4.25 74.97
N LEU A 635 18.09 -5.21 74.19
CA LEU A 635 18.45 -6.53 74.70
C LEU A 635 19.56 -6.48 75.77
N ALA A 636 20.55 -5.60 75.58
CA ALA A 636 21.61 -5.41 76.57
C ALA A 636 21.08 -4.76 77.87
N GLU A 637 20.10 -3.88 77.77
CA GLU A 637 19.46 -3.24 78.92
C GLU A 637 18.61 -4.24 79.73
N ASP A 638 17.86 -5.11 79.04
CA ASP A 638 17.05 -6.16 79.68
C ASP A 638 17.91 -7.24 80.35
N ILE A 639 18.99 -7.68 79.69
CA ILE A 639 19.98 -8.59 80.31
C ILE A 639 20.60 -7.93 81.56
N GLY A 640 20.88 -6.63 81.51
CA GLY A 640 21.39 -5.88 82.67
C GLY A 640 20.40 -5.80 83.84
N LYS A 641 19.09 -5.70 83.55
CA LYS A 641 18.03 -5.71 84.56
C LYS A 641 17.83 -7.10 85.17
N ASP A 642 17.87 -8.15 84.36
CA ASP A 642 17.73 -9.53 84.83
C ASP A 642 18.93 -9.99 85.67
N ILE A 643 20.16 -9.61 85.28
CA ILE A 643 21.35 -9.85 86.10
C ILE A 643 21.24 -9.14 87.45
N LYS A 644 20.78 -7.89 87.48
CA LYS A 644 20.55 -7.17 88.75
C LYS A 644 19.50 -7.85 89.62
N LYS A 645 18.41 -8.34 89.02
CA LYS A 645 17.34 -9.08 89.72
C LYS A 645 17.84 -10.39 90.33
N GLU A 646 18.68 -11.12 89.60
CA GLU A 646 19.22 -12.41 90.05
C GLU A 646 20.31 -12.23 91.13
N VAL A 647 21.10 -11.15 91.06
CA VAL A 647 22.03 -10.77 92.13
C VAL A 647 21.28 -10.36 93.41
N GLN A 648 20.15 -9.66 93.30
CA GLN A 648 19.30 -9.29 94.45
C GLN A 648 18.55 -10.47 95.08
N LYS A 649 18.39 -11.58 94.36
CA LYS A 649 17.76 -12.81 94.84
C LYS A 649 18.73 -13.75 95.57
N ARG A 650 20.05 -13.48 95.44
CA ARG A 650 21.15 -14.26 96.03
C ARG A 650 21.90 -13.52 97.14
N MET A 651 21.47 -12.31 97.48
CA MET A 651 21.74 -11.63 98.77
C MET A 651 20.54 -11.83 99.67
#